data_AF-A0A814W3A2-F1
#
_entry.id   AF-A0A814W3A2-F1
#
_cell.length_a   1.000
_cell.length_b   1.000
_cell.length_c   1.000
_cell.angle_alpha   90.00
_cell.angle_beta   90.00
_cell.angle_gamma   90.00
#
_symmetry.space_group_name_H-M   'P 1'
#
loop_
_entity.id
_entity.type
_entity.pdbx_description
1 polymer ?
#
loop_
_entity_poly.entity_id
_entity_poly.type
_entity_poly.pdbx_seq_one_letter_code
_entity_poly.pdbx_strand_id
1 'polypeptide(L)'
;MEFDHRQLLSLLDDLMKPISTVKISSEDEEQQKILTINLIFSNAIDHFLEISKSIGLIIPLNQDEHVYYRYIQIHINLIEKILSYEQKNISLHLPLFSIQDESILSRSLSFIILLGLVIHFDDGIFISIENYLKYSNTSIHLLKLKTLLTHHNRMYNINQILNFLMKSIINSNKNSFLIQRLCSNYLLELILSHLQLLYSPNLKYCSENFSLKNLQENLNYLQENFSNLFIQQILLLNRLLSTTINSPLWLKNHCGNILTSILINSNNHGIQQILETIFESTLPNDRLYISIGKIFSTCPKQLKPDEYIQCIKYQFIELIHNKRTSAKNTDRSNDAQILSRDLLKKRNLLLTLLAYEIERLETFHNPLGRPELQFDQDTQSTYTNWKLYDMNGITNKAWHEYGRLAWFISPDLAISLYYTVPKESLRLEIQRLVRSYPLQVRHIPEALSIFTLTSDNDRQCETSHILTWSPINPVAALSYFASARLNQVANSYTIQFASRMLYTTKSEALILYIPQLVQAVRYDEMGFVRCLILALSKKSNLLAHQLIWNIRTNTYKNEDTPDQEMQAKLEPIARQIEIDFTHDARNFYERVFAFSNRLTKVSDTIKSYPKGNSRKEACLQELRTIGSEVPPGVYLPSNPEAIVISLIPESGAPMQSAAKAPYRATFRVQTVGIEQVERCADPDYELMQDFSNQYSQMAIFKVGDDVRQDILALQLMRLFQNIFEQEGLELYLYTYRVIATSPGCGVIECVPNSRSREDIGRNTEVGLFEYFRHVYGKDDSIKFQKARRNFVMSMAAYSIALFMLQIKDRHNGNIMIDDEGHIVHIDFGFMFESSPGGNMRFEPDIKLTAEMILIMGDLTAPAFQWFKELCIKGYLALRPYRHHFITLVALMLDTGLPCFRGHTLEQLNARLKPDTSEADAARYMHEVINRCAHSLRTRLYDYIQYQQNSIPY
;
A
#
# COMPACT_ATOMS: atom_id res chain seq x y z
N MET A 1 27.44 -55.74 -4.47
CA MET A 1 27.61 -56.99 -5.23
C MET A 1 28.47 -56.67 -6.44
N GLU A 2 29.66 -57.27 -6.52
CA GLU A 2 30.58 -57.10 -7.66
C GLU A 2 29.96 -57.79 -8.87
N PHE A 3 29.44 -57.00 -9.82
CA PHE A 3 29.26 -57.52 -11.17
C PHE A 3 30.62 -57.49 -11.86
N ASP A 4 31.12 -58.67 -12.22
CA ASP A 4 32.33 -58.79 -13.04
C ASP A 4 32.11 -58.03 -14.35
N HIS A 5 33.05 -57.16 -14.71
CA HIS A 5 32.95 -56.24 -15.85
C HIS A 5 32.63 -56.99 -17.16
N ARG A 6 33.01 -58.28 -17.25
CA ARG A 6 32.68 -59.17 -18.37
C ARG A 6 31.21 -59.60 -18.43
N GLN A 7 30.56 -59.84 -17.29
CA GLN A 7 29.13 -60.16 -17.25
C GLN A 7 28.29 -58.95 -17.65
N LEU A 8 28.71 -57.75 -17.25
CA LEU A 8 28.03 -56.50 -17.60
C LEU A 8 28.17 -56.17 -19.10
N LEU A 9 29.31 -56.53 -19.72
CA LEU A 9 29.51 -56.44 -21.17
C LEU A 9 28.69 -57.47 -21.95
N SER A 10 28.61 -58.71 -21.47
CA SER A 10 27.74 -59.74 -22.08
C SER A 10 26.27 -59.37 -22.02
N LEU A 11 25.81 -58.75 -20.92
CA LEU A 11 24.44 -58.29 -20.77
C LEU A 11 24.13 -57.15 -21.75
N LEU A 12 25.08 -56.23 -21.95
CA LEU A 12 24.99 -55.14 -22.91
C LEU A 12 24.93 -55.64 -24.35
N ASP A 13 25.75 -56.64 -24.71
CA ASP A 13 25.73 -57.23 -26.06
C ASP A 13 24.40 -57.97 -26.35
N ASP A 14 23.84 -58.68 -25.36
CA ASP A 14 22.53 -59.32 -25.49
C ASP A 14 21.37 -58.31 -25.51
N LEU A 15 21.47 -57.19 -24.77
CA LEU A 15 20.51 -56.08 -24.79
C LEU A 15 20.48 -55.35 -26.15
N MET A 16 21.61 -55.30 -26.86
CA MET A 16 21.75 -54.58 -28.13
C MET A 16 21.45 -55.44 -29.37
N LYS A 17 21.32 -56.77 -29.24
CA LYS A 17 20.99 -57.70 -30.35
C LYS A 17 19.71 -57.35 -31.13
N PRO A 18 18.57 -56.97 -30.51
CA PRO A 18 17.34 -56.68 -31.25
C PRO A 18 17.48 -55.47 -32.18
N ILE A 19 18.32 -54.51 -31.81
CA ILE A 19 18.56 -53.26 -32.57
C ILE A 19 19.27 -53.58 -33.90
N SER A 20 20.14 -54.59 -33.93
CA SER A 20 20.87 -55.00 -35.14
C SER A 20 20.02 -55.74 -36.19
N THR A 21 18.81 -56.18 -35.83
CA THR A 21 17.95 -57.01 -36.73
C THR A 21 16.91 -56.23 -37.53
N VAL A 22 16.79 -54.92 -37.31
CA VAL A 22 15.81 -54.08 -38.02
C VAL A 22 16.32 -53.75 -39.42
N LYS A 23 15.88 -54.50 -40.44
CA LYS A 23 16.10 -54.17 -41.85
C LYS A 23 15.03 -53.18 -42.32
N ILE A 24 15.48 -52.01 -42.79
CA ILE A 24 14.61 -50.95 -43.30
C ILE A 24 14.53 -51.10 -44.83
N SER A 25 13.33 -51.33 -45.38
CA SER A 25 13.09 -51.39 -46.83
C SER A 25 12.92 -49.98 -47.42
N SER A 26 13.40 -49.79 -48.65
CA SER A 26 13.94 -48.54 -49.18
C SER A 26 12.98 -47.54 -49.82
N GLU A 27 11.68 -47.49 -49.48
CA GLU A 27 10.75 -46.60 -50.23
C GLU A 27 9.81 -45.71 -49.40
N ASP A 28 10.05 -45.50 -48.11
CA ASP A 28 9.47 -44.36 -47.35
C ASP A 28 10.44 -43.91 -46.24
N GLU A 29 11.49 -43.17 -46.63
CA GLU A 29 12.78 -43.27 -45.94
C GLU A 29 13.06 -42.33 -44.76
N GLU A 30 12.28 -41.29 -44.44
CA GLU A 30 12.73 -40.32 -43.42
C GLU A 30 11.94 -40.40 -42.11
N GLN A 31 10.61 -40.35 -42.18
CA GLN A 31 9.78 -40.34 -40.97
C GLN A 31 9.74 -41.69 -40.25
N GLN A 32 9.68 -42.81 -40.99
CA GLN A 32 9.72 -44.14 -40.35
C GLN A 32 11.10 -44.42 -39.73
N LYS A 33 12.21 -44.00 -40.37
CA LYS A 33 13.56 -44.16 -39.80
C LYS A 33 13.73 -43.34 -38.51
N ILE A 34 13.26 -42.10 -38.47
CA ILE A 34 13.28 -41.25 -37.27
C ILE A 34 12.39 -41.84 -36.17
N LEU A 35 11.22 -42.39 -36.50
CA LEU A 35 10.34 -43.02 -35.53
C LEU A 35 10.98 -44.26 -34.90
N THR A 36 11.59 -45.12 -35.73
CA THR A 36 12.29 -46.32 -35.28
C THR A 36 13.49 -45.96 -34.38
N ILE A 37 14.27 -44.94 -34.74
CA ILE A 37 15.39 -44.45 -33.91
C ILE A 37 14.89 -43.90 -32.56
N ASN A 38 13.82 -43.09 -32.56
CA ASN A 38 13.23 -42.58 -31.31
C ASN A 38 12.66 -43.69 -30.42
N LEU A 39 12.04 -44.72 -31.01
CA LEU A 39 11.51 -45.86 -30.26
C LEU A 39 12.63 -46.69 -29.63
N ILE A 40 13.74 -46.88 -30.36
CA ILE A 40 14.93 -47.58 -29.87
C ILE A 40 15.56 -46.82 -28.70
N PHE A 41 15.71 -45.49 -28.80
CA PHE A 41 16.26 -44.66 -27.72
C PHE A 41 15.36 -44.60 -26.48
N SER A 42 14.04 -44.49 -26.66
CA SER A 42 13.11 -44.47 -25.53
C SER A 42 13.09 -45.81 -24.79
N ASN A 43 13.05 -46.93 -25.52
CA ASN A 43 13.05 -48.26 -24.91
C ASN A 43 14.39 -48.55 -24.20
N ALA A 44 15.52 -48.10 -24.73
CA ALA A 44 16.82 -48.24 -24.06
C ALA A 44 16.89 -47.45 -22.74
N ILE A 45 16.28 -46.26 -22.70
CA ILE A 45 16.21 -45.41 -21.49
C ILE A 45 15.31 -46.04 -20.43
N ASP A 46 14.14 -46.52 -20.82
CA ASP A 46 13.18 -47.11 -19.88
C ASP A 46 13.71 -48.42 -19.29
N HIS A 47 14.37 -49.26 -20.10
CA HIS A 47 15.02 -50.49 -19.62
C HIS A 47 16.26 -50.21 -18.76
N PHE A 48 17.04 -49.18 -19.07
CA PHE A 48 18.17 -48.76 -18.23
C PHE A 48 17.69 -48.28 -16.85
N LEU A 49 16.58 -47.55 -16.79
CA LEU A 49 15.97 -47.09 -15.54
C LEU A 49 15.33 -48.23 -14.74
N GLU A 50 14.70 -49.21 -15.40
CA GLU A 50 14.16 -50.41 -14.73
C GLU A 50 15.26 -51.30 -14.15
N ILE A 51 16.35 -51.53 -14.88
CA ILE A 51 17.47 -52.35 -14.43
C ILE A 51 18.25 -51.63 -13.31
N SER A 52 18.43 -50.31 -13.41
CA SER A 52 19.04 -49.51 -12.33
C SER A 52 18.21 -49.58 -11.03
N LYS A 53 16.88 -49.68 -11.14
CA LYS A 53 15.99 -49.89 -9.99
C LYS A 53 16.02 -51.33 -9.48
N SER A 54 16.05 -52.34 -10.34
CA SER A 54 15.98 -53.76 -9.95
C SER A 54 17.26 -54.28 -9.31
N ILE A 55 18.42 -53.72 -9.64
CA ILE A 55 19.71 -54.05 -9.02
C ILE A 55 19.95 -53.24 -7.72
N GLY A 56 19.03 -52.33 -7.36
CA GLY A 56 19.11 -51.53 -6.13
C GLY A 56 20.19 -50.44 -6.16
N LEU A 57 20.42 -49.78 -7.31
CA LEU A 57 21.46 -48.76 -7.51
C LEU A 57 21.05 -47.33 -7.08
N ILE A 58 20.07 -47.19 -6.18
CA ILE A 58 19.74 -45.90 -5.54
C ILE A 58 20.22 -45.97 -4.09
N ILE A 59 21.37 -45.36 -3.80
CA ILE A 59 21.92 -45.30 -2.44
C ILE A 59 21.51 -43.95 -1.80
N PRO A 60 20.95 -43.93 -0.58
CA PRO A 60 20.70 -42.68 0.14
C PRO A 60 22.02 -42.02 0.57
N LEU A 61 22.05 -40.68 0.49
CA LEU A 61 23.18 -39.73 0.47
C LEU A 61 24.20 -39.73 1.65
N ASN A 62 24.28 -40.77 2.48
CA ASN A 62 25.05 -40.72 3.74
C ASN A 62 26.17 -41.79 3.87
N GLN A 63 26.85 -42.22 2.79
CA GLN A 63 28.01 -43.13 2.90
C GLN A 63 29.24 -42.76 2.05
N ASP A 64 30.40 -43.29 2.46
CA ASP A 64 31.80 -42.96 2.11
C ASP A 64 32.13 -42.63 0.63
N GLU A 65 32.87 -41.54 0.45
CA GLU A 65 33.30 -40.94 -0.83
C GLU A 65 34.02 -41.93 -1.77
N HIS A 66 34.75 -42.90 -1.24
CA HIS A 66 35.52 -43.85 -2.06
C HIS A 66 34.65 -44.86 -2.83
N VAL A 67 33.49 -45.25 -2.29
CA VAL A 67 32.52 -46.11 -3.00
C VAL A 67 31.85 -45.31 -4.12
N TYR A 68 31.62 -44.02 -3.87
CA TYR A 68 31.08 -43.06 -4.84
C TYR A 68 32.03 -42.84 -6.03
N TYR A 69 33.34 -42.76 -5.77
CA TYR A 69 34.36 -42.61 -6.82
C TYR A 69 34.47 -43.83 -7.74
N ARG A 70 34.44 -45.05 -7.19
CA ARG A 70 34.42 -46.29 -8.00
C ARG A 70 33.15 -46.40 -8.83
N TYR A 71 32.01 -45.95 -8.28
CA TYR A 71 30.73 -45.92 -8.97
C TYR A 71 30.76 -44.99 -10.20
N ILE A 72 31.34 -43.79 -10.04
CA ILE A 72 31.51 -42.81 -11.13
C ILE A 72 32.41 -43.36 -12.24
N GLN A 73 33.50 -44.04 -11.89
CA GLN A 73 34.43 -44.62 -12.87
C GLN A 73 33.77 -45.71 -13.74
N ILE A 74 32.89 -46.53 -13.17
CA ILE A 74 32.16 -47.57 -13.90
C ILE A 74 31.17 -46.95 -14.90
N HIS A 75 30.49 -45.88 -14.51
CA HIS A 75 29.56 -45.15 -15.39
C HIS A 75 30.26 -44.46 -16.55
N ILE A 76 31.41 -43.80 -16.32
CA ILE A 76 32.22 -43.17 -17.36
C ILE A 76 32.70 -44.20 -18.39
N ASN A 77 33.23 -45.33 -17.94
CA ASN A 77 33.69 -46.41 -18.83
C ASN A 77 32.53 -47.04 -19.66
N LEU A 78 31.31 -47.05 -19.13
CA LEU A 78 30.12 -47.53 -19.84
C LEU A 78 29.75 -46.59 -20.99
N ILE A 79 29.80 -45.28 -20.72
CA ILE A 79 29.45 -44.22 -21.68
C ILE A 79 30.47 -44.14 -22.81
N GLU A 80 31.76 -44.24 -22.50
CA GLU A 80 32.82 -44.28 -23.53
C GLU A 80 32.65 -45.47 -24.48
N LYS A 81 32.24 -46.64 -23.97
CA LYS A 81 31.98 -47.82 -24.80
C LYS A 81 30.73 -47.66 -25.66
N ILE A 82 29.63 -47.12 -25.12
CA ILE A 82 28.40 -46.82 -25.87
C ILE A 82 28.69 -45.85 -27.01
N LEU A 83 29.45 -44.78 -26.74
CA LEU A 83 29.86 -43.80 -27.75
C LEU A 83 30.77 -44.42 -28.83
N SER A 84 31.69 -45.32 -28.46
CA SER A 84 32.54 -46.03 -29.43
C SER A 84 31.74 -47.00 -30.31
N TYR A 85 30.68 -47.62 -29.77
CA TYR A 85 29.81 -48.55 -30.48
C TYR A 85 28.85 -47.81 -31.42
N GLU A 86 28.32 -46.65 -31.00
CA GLU A 86 27.55 -45.74 -31.86
C GLU A 86 28.41 -45.21 -33.01
N GLN A 87 29.64 -44.76 -32.75
CA GLN A 87 30.55 -44.33 -33.83
C GLN A 87 30.82 -45.44 -34.85
N LYS A 88 31.06 -46.68 -34.39
CA LYS A 88 31.28 -47.82 -35.30
C LYS A 88 30.02 -48.17 -36.11
N ASN A 89 28.83 -48.24 -35.51
CA ASN A 89 27.61 -48.62 -36.23
C ASN A 89 27.07 -47.51 -37.15
N ILE A 90 27.19 -46.24 -36.75
CA ILE A 90 26.86 -45.09 -37.61
C ILE A 90 27.75 -45.08 -38.85
N SER A 91 29.05 -45.41 -38.69
CA SER A 91 29.98 -45.52 -39.81
C SER A 91 29.79 -46.74 -40.72
N LEU A 92 29.24 -47.85 -40.20
CA LEU A 92 29.06 -49.12 -40.93
C LEU A 92 27.72 -49.21 -41.69
N HIS A 93 26.66 -48.53 -41.24
CA HIS A 93 25.32 -48.71 -41.81
C HIS A 93 24.75 -47.52 -42.60
N LEU A 94 25.33 -46.32 -42.51
CA LEU A 94 24.86 -45.13 -43.26
C LEU A 94 26.03 -44.29 -43.82
N PRO A 95 26.58 -44.63 -44.99
CA PRO A 95 27.69 -43.87 -45.59
C PRO A 95 27.28 -42.54 -46.25
N LEU A 96 25.98 -42.20 -46.27
CA LEU A 96 25.41 -41.14 -47.12
C LEU A 96 24.74 -39.97 -46.40
N PHE A 97 24.83 -39.86 -45.07
CA PHE A 97 24.36 -38.65 -44.38
C PHE A 97 25.47 -37.58 -44.30
N SER A 98 25.31 -36.49 -45.04
CA SER A 98 26.03 -35.25 -44.78
C SER A 98 25.57 -34.69 -43.42
N ILE A 99 26.53 -34.34 -42.56
CA ILE A 99 26.33 -33.79 -41.20
C ILE A 99 25.58 -32.44 -41.28
N GLN A 100 24.26 -32.48 -41.42
CA GLN A 100 23.37 -31.30 -41.33
C GLN A 100 22.09 -31.57 -40.53
N ASP A 101 21.85 -32.79 -40.03
CA ASP A 101 20.72 -33.06 -39.14
C ASP A 101 21.02 -32.70 -37.68
N GLU A 102 20.73 -31.45 -37.33
CA GLU A 102 20.93 -30.84 -36.02
C GLU A 102 20.20 -31.56 -34.87
N SER A 103 19.20 -32.41 -35.13
CA SER A 103 18.33 -32.97 -34.10
C SER A 103 18.95 -34.13 -33.30
N ILE A 104 19.77 -34.97 -33.94
CA ILE A 104 20.42 -36.13 -33.30
C ILE A 104 21.64 -35.67 -32.50
N LEU A 105 22.43 -34.74 -33.06
CA LEU A 105 23.57 -34.12 -32.37
C LEU A 105 23.11 -33.29 -31.15
N SER A 106 21.99 -32.56 -31.26
CA SER A 106 21.39 -31.75 -30.19
C SER A 106 20.93 -32.58 -28.98
N ARG A 107 20.36 -33.76 -29.22
CA ARG A 107 19.91 -34.66 -28.13
C ARG A 107 21.08 -35.36 -27.43
N SER A 108 22.11 -35.73 -28.20
CA SER A 108 23.36 -36.28 -27.67
C SER A 108 24.11 -35.25 -26.81
N LEU A 109 24.15 -33.97 -27.23
CA LEU A 109 24.77 -32.87 -26.47
C LEU A 109 23.99 -32.52 -25.19
N SER A 110 22.67 -32.57 -25.24
CA SER A 110 21.81 -32.37 -24.07
C SER A 110 22.01 -33.47 -23.02
N PHE A 111 22.24 -34.72 -23.46
CA PHE A 111 22.56 -35.87 -22.61
C PHE A 111 23.93 -35.73 -21.94
N ILE A 112 24.97 -35.33 -22.68
CA ILE A 112 26.34 -35.11 -22.18
C ILE A 112 26.40 -33.95 -21.18
N ILE A 113 25.67 -32.86 -21.44
CA ILE A 113 25.62 -31.69 -20.55
C ILE A 113 24.81 -31.99 -19.27
N LEU A 114 23.70 -32.73 -19.36
CA LEU A 114 22.96 -33.17 -18.17
C LEU A 114 23.79 -34.10 -17.29
N LEU A 115 24.60 -34.97 -17.89
CA LEU A 115 25.43 -35.91 -17.14
C LEU A 115 26.68 -35.25 -16.53
N GLY A 116 27.31 -34.31 -17.24
CA GLY A 116 28.43 -33.51 -16.75
C GLY A 116 28.05 -32.51 -15.65
N LEU A 117 26.79 -32.07 -15.59
CA LEU A 117 26.29 -31.21 -14.50
C LEU A 117 25.94 -31.98 -13.22
N VAL A 118 25.81 -33.31 -13.30
CA VAL A 118 25.58 -34.18 -12.13
C VAL A 118 26.91 -34.63 -11.48
N ILE A 119 28.03 -34.56 -12.19
CA ILE A 119 29.34 -35.05 -11.72
C ILE A 119 30.34 -33.88 -11.74
N HIS A 120 30.86 -33.51 -10.56
CA HIS A 120 31.89 -32.47 -10.40
C HIS A 120 33.05 -32.65 -11.42
N PHE A 121 33.38 -31.58 -12.15
CA PHE A 121 34.29 -31.62 -13.30
C PHE A 121 35.76 -31.87 -12.92
N ASP A 122 36.38 -32.81 -13.65
CA ASP A 122 37.83 -33.08 -13.69
C ASP A 122 38.39 -32.63 -15.06
N ASP A 123 39.63 -32.12 -15.09
CA ASP A 123 40.21 -31.30 -16.18
C ASP A 123 40.29 -31.98 -17.57
N GLY A 124 40.20 -33.31 -17.66
CA GLY A 124 40.25 -34.04 -18.93
C GLY A 124 39.00 -33.89 -19.81
N ILE A 125 37.83 -33.67 -19.21
CA ILE A 125 36.55 -33.50 -19.92
C ILE A 125 36.46 -32.11 -20.58
N PHE A 126 37.23 -31.15 -20.05
CA PHE A 126 37.28 -29.75 -20.47
C PHE A 126 37.77 -29.59 -21.93
N ILE A 127 38.79 -30.35 -22.33
CA ILE A 127 39.42 -30.27 -23.65
C ILE A 127 38.53 -30.89 -24.74
N SER A 128 37.75 -31.92 -24.40
CA SER A 128 36.85 -32.59 -25.35
C SER A 128 35.60 -31.77 -25.64
N ILE A 129 35.02 -31.10 -24.64
CA ILE A 129 33.84 -30.23 -24.81
C ILE A 129 34.20 -28.96 -25.61
N GLU A 130 35.39 -28.38 -25.37
CA GLU A 130 35.87 -27.20 -26.10
C GLU A 130 36.12 -27.50 -27.60
N ASN A 131 36.64 -28.69 -27.92
CA ASN A 131 36.81 -29.13 -29.30
C ASN A 131 35.48 -29.45 -30.00
N TYR A 132 34.45 -29.89 -29.27
CA TYR A 132 33.15 -30.27 -29.83
C TYR A 132 32.21 -29.06 -30.05
N LEU A 133 32.21 -28.09 -29.13
CA LEU A 133 31.42 -26.84 -29.25
C LEU A 133 31.91 -25.92 -30.40
N LYS A 134 33.14 -26.12 -30.88
CA LYS A 134 33.68 -25.46 -32.07
C LYS A 134 32.90 -25.80 -33.36
N TYR A 135 32.10 -26.87 -33.37
CA TYR A 135 31.46 -27.40 -34.57
C TYR A 135 29.92 -27.39 -34.56
N SER A 136 29.24 -26.94 -33.50
CA SER A 136 27.76 -26.97 -33.44
C SER A 136 27.15 -25.60 -33.16
N ASN A 137 26.36 -25.08 -34.11
CA ASN A 137 25.43 -23.97 -33.89
C ASN A 137 24.14 -24.53 -33.28
N THR A 138 23.75 -24.16 -32.06
CA THR A 138 22.33 -24.26 -31.64
C THR A 138 22.05 -23.44 -30.40
N SER A 139 20.90 -22.73 -30.41
CA SER A 139 20.55 -21.64 -29.49
C SER A 139 19.31 -21.91 -28.61
N ILE A 140 18.85 -23.16 -28.44
CA ILE A 140 17.45 -23.42 -28.01
C ILE A 140 17.25 -24.11 -26.65
N HIS A 141 18.28 -24.54 -25.90
CA HIS A 141 18.04 -25.32 -24.66
C HIS A 141 18.44 -24.69 -23.32
N LEU A 142 18.67 -23.38 -23.30
CA LEU A 142 18.98 -22.62 -22.09
C LEU A 142 17.78 -22.43 -21.13
N LEU A 143 16.55 -22.61 -21.62
CA LEU A 143 15.32 -22.41 -20.84
C LEU A 143 15.01 -23.54 -19.82
N LYS A 144 15.59 -24.74 -19.99
CA LYS A 144 15.36 -25.90 -19.09
C LYS A 144 16.33 -25.98 -17.90
N LEU A 145 17.39 -25.16 -17.89
CA LEU A 145 18.35 -25.06 -16.78
C LEU A 145 17.79 -24.26 -15.58
N LYS A 146 16.75 -23.44 -15.81
CA LYS A 146 16.13 -22.57 -14.79
C LYS A 146 15.45 -23.35 -13.66
N THR A 147 15.06 -24.61 -13.90
CA THR A 147 14.32 -25.43 -12.94
C THR A 147 15.20 -26.26 -11.99
N LEU A 148 16.50 -26.38 -12.24
CA LEU A 148 17.38 -27.29 -11.47
C LEU A 148 18.29 -26.59 -10.44
N LEU A 149 18.44 -25.26 -10.48
CA LEU A 149 19.40 -24.51 -9.63
C LEU A 149 18.78 -23.87 -8.37
N THR A 150 17.83 -24.55 -7.74
CA THR A 150 17.27 -24.18 -6.44
C THR A 150 17.74 -25.17 -5.37
N HIS A 151 18.95 -25.03 -4.83
CA HIS A 151 19.25 -25.14 -3.39
C HIS A 151 20.74 -24.87 -3.00
N HIS A 152 20.87 -24.00 -2.00
CA HIS A 152 21.85 -23.81 -0.91
C HIS A 152 23.39 -23.71 -0.96
N ASN A 153 24.17 -23.95 -2.02
CA ASN A 153 25.63 -23.68 -1.95
C ASN A 153 26.11 -22.75 -3.08
N ARG A 154 26.08 -21.42 -2.85
CA ARG A 154 25.90 -20.43 -3.93
C ARG A 154 26.97 -19.37 -4.20
N MET A 155 28.09 -19.24 -3.48
CA MET A 155 28.98 -18.06 -3.70
C MET A 155 30.38 -18.33 -4.27
N TYR A 156 31.03 -19.46 -3.98
CA TYR A 156 32.40 -19.71 -4.43
C TYR A 156 32.51 -20.10 -5.93
N ASN A 157 31.51 -20.81 -6.46
CA ASN A 157 31.54 -21.36 -7.82
C ASN A 157 31.22 -20.33 -8.93
N ILE A 158 30.59 -19.20 -8.59
CA ILE A 158 30.13 -18.21 -9.58
C ILE A 158 31.29 -17.40 -10.17
N ASN A 159 32.30 -17.04 -9.37
CA ASN A 159 33.46 -16.28 -9.84
C ASN A 159 34.37 -17.08 -10.79
N GLN A 160 34.48 -18.40 -10.60
CA GLN A 160 35.25 -19.24 -11.53
C GLN A 160 34.53 -19.42 -12.87
N ILE A 161 33.19 -19.55 -12.85
CA ILE A 161 32.37 -19.62 -14.06
C ILE A 161 32.43 -18.29 -14.84
N LEU A 162 32.39 -17.14 -14.15
CA LEU A 162 32.56 -15.81 -14.75
C LEU A 162 33.93 -15.65 -15.42
N ASN A 163 35.01 -16.06 -14.75
CA ASN A 163 36.36 -15.99 -15.30
C ASN A 163 36.56 -16.94 -16.50
N PHE A 164 35.93 -18.12 -16.50
CA PHE A 164 35.95 -19.04 -17.64
C PHE A 164 35.23 -18.48 -18.87
N LEU A 165 34.02 -17.94 -18.70
CA LEU A 165 33.25 -17.34 -19.79
C LEU A 165 33.98 -16.13 -20.39
N MET A 166 34.62 -15.31 -19.56
CA MET A 166 35.42 -14.17 -20.00
C MET A 166 36.66 -14.62 -20.80
N LYS A 167 37.41 -15.63 -20.32
CA LYS A 167 38.55 -16.18 -21.07
C LYS A 167 38.14 -16.82 -22.40
N SER A 168 36.99 -17.50 -22.45
CA SER A 168 36.46 -18.10 -23.68
C SER A 168 35.97 -17.06 -24.70
N ILE A 169 35.40 -15.94 -24.24
CA ILE A 169 35.07 -14.79 -25.10
C ILE A 169 36.35 -14.17 -25.69
N ILE A 170 37.39 -13.99 -24.84
CA ILE A 170 38.69 -13.42 -25.24
C ILE A 170 39.42 -14.33 -26.25
N ASN A 171 39.39 -15.66 -26.06
CA ASN A 171 40.06 -16.63 -26.93
C ASN A 171 39.27 -16.99 -28.20
N SER A 172 38.00 -16.58 -28.32
CA SER A 172 37.20 -16.80 -29.52
C SER A 172 37.66 -15.85 -30.66
N ASN A 173 38.58 -16.34 -31.50
CA ASN A 173 39.08 -15.59 -32.65
C ASN A 173 37.93 -15.14 -33.58
N LYS A 174 37.67 -13.82 -33.60
CA LYS A 174 37.01 -12.92 -34.57
C LYS A 174 35.81 -13.35 -35.45
N ASN A 175 35.42 -14.63 -35.57
CA ASN A 175 34.48 -15.09 -36.60
C ASN A 175 33.23 -15.85 -36.09
N SER A 176 32.97 -15.93 -34.78
CA SER A 176 31.70 -16.48 -34.29
C SER A 176 30.92 -15.46 -33.46
N PHE A 177 30.24 -14.56 -34.17
CA PHE A 177 29.28 -13.61 -33.61
C PHE A 177 28.20 -14.30 -32.74
N LEU A 178 27.88 -15.57 -33.04
CA LEU A 178 26.88 -16.35 -32.30
C LEU A 178 27.40 -16.83 -30.94
N ILE A 179 28.65 -17.30 -30.86
CA ILE A 179 29.27 -17.73 -29.59
C ILE A 179 29.48 -16.54 -28.66
N GLN A 180 29.91 -15.40 -29.20
CA GLN A 180 30.05 -14.15 -28.43
C GLN A 180 28.69 -13.67 -27.89
N ARG A 181 27.63 -13.75 -28.70
CA ARG A 181 26.26 -13.38 -28.29
C ARG A 181 25.67 -14.33 -27.24
N LEU A 182 25.92 -15.64 -27.35
CA LEU A 182 25.46 -16.64 -26.39
C LEU A 182 26.19 -16.54 -25.05
N CYS A 183 27.51 -16.37 -25.05
CA CYS A 183 28.29 -16.18 -23.82
C CYS A 183 27.91 -14.87 -23.12
N SER A 184 27.65 -13.80 -23.87
CA SER A 184 27.19 -12.51 -23.33
C SER A 184 25.80 -12.60 -22.68
N ASN A 185 24.87 -13.34 -23.28
CA ASN A 185 23.54 -13.57 -22.70
C ASN A 185 23.58 -14.44 -21.44
N TYR A 186 24.50 -15.42 -21.39
CA TYR A 186 24.69 -16.26 -20.22
C TYR A 186 25.36 -15.51 -19.06
N LEU A 187 26.36 -14.68 -19.37
CA LEU A 187 26.98 -13.75 -18.41
C LEU A 187 25.92 -12.83 -17.78
N LEU A 188 24.98 -12.33 -18.60
CA LEU A 188 23.86 -11.50 -18.15
C LEU A 188 22.90 -12.27 -17.23
N GLU A 189 22.50 -13.51 -17.56
CA GLU A 189 21.65 -14.33 -16.67
C GLU A 189 22.34 -14.72 -15.36
N LEU A 190 23.65 -14.96 -15.39
CA LEU A 190 24.43 -15.23 -14.19
C LEU A 190 24.53 -14.00 -13.28
N ILE A 191 24.79 -12.82 -13.86
CA ILE A 191 24.76 -11.53 -13.14
C ILE A 191 23.36 -11.24 -12.58
N LEU A 192 22.29 -11.49 -13.34
CA LEU A 192 20.90 -11.34 -12.90
C LEU A 192 20.53 -12.28 -11.74
N SER A 193 21.00 -13.53 -11.80
CA SER A 193 20.83 -14.52 -10.72
C SER A 193 21.64 -14.16 -9.48
N HIS A 194 22.82 -13.55 -9.67
CA HIS A 194 23.68 -13.06 -8.59
C HIS A 194 23.12 -11.80 -7.92
N LEU A 195 22.57 -10.87 -8.70
CA LEU A 195 21.80 -9.73 -8.20
C LEU A 195 20.62 -10.24 -7.37
N GLN A 196 19.83 -11.20 -7.86
CA GLN A 196 18.74 -11.85 -7.10
C GLN A 196 19.19 -12.45 -5.74
N LEU A 197 20.43 -12.92 -5.63
CA LEU A 197 21.01 -13.48 -4.41
C LEU A 197 21.59 -12.43 -3.45
N LEU A 198 22.06 -11.30 -3.97
CA LEU A 198 22.52 -10.14 -3.19
C LEU A 198 21.38 -9.40 -2.48
N TYR A 199 20.11 -9.66 -2.82
CA TYR A 199 18.92 -9.03 -2.23
C TYR A 199 18.39 -9.74 -0.95
N SER A 200 19.30 -10.21 -0.09
CA SER A 200 19.04 -10.66 1.28
C SER A 200 19.45 -9.58 2.30
N PRO A 201 18.72 -9.37 3.42
CA PRO A 201 18.82 -8.18 4.28
C PRO A 201 20.15 -7.95 5.03
N ASN A 202 21.17 -8.80 4.86
CA ASN A 202 22.46 -8.68 5.57
C ASN A 202 23.60 -8.19 4.64
N LEU A 203 23.70 -6.88 4.43
CA LEU A 203 24.59 -6.26 3.42
C LEU A 203 25.94 -5.74 3.94
N LYS A 204 26.28 -5.87 5.22
CA LYS A 204 27.53 -5.31 5.77
C LYS A 204 28.79 -6.05 5.29
N TYR A 205 28.68 -7.34 4.95
CA TYR A 205 29.81 -8.17 4.49
C TYR A 205 30.13 -8.00 2.99
N CYS A 206 29.14 -7.60 2.18
CA CYS A 206 29.30 -7.45 0.73
C CYS A 206 29.98 -6.13 0.34
N SER A 207 29.78 -5.04 1.10
CA SER A 207 30.46 -3.76 0.86
C SER A 207 31.94 -3.79 1.20
N GLU A 208 32.35 -4.66 2.14
CA GLU A 208 33.73 -4.71 2.64
C GLU A 208 34.62 -5.66 1.83
N ASN A 209 34.06 -6.68 1.14
CA ASN A 209 34.86 -7.72 0.46
C ASN A 209 34.78 -7.73 -1.09
N PHE A 210 33.85 -7.00 -1.71
CA PHE A 210 33.75 -6.91 -3.17
C PHE A 210 34.07 -5.49 -3.64
N SER A 211 35.30 -5.24 -4.08
CA SER A 211 35.66 -3.92 -4.62
C SER A 211 34.93 -3.69 -5.95
N LEU A 212 34.05 -2.68 -5.99
CA LEU A 212 33.39 -2.13 -7.18
C LEU A 212 34.33 -1.96 -8.40
N LYS A 213 35.62 -1.81 -8.14
CA LYS A 213 36.71 -1.70 -9.13
C LYS A 213 36.75 -2.85 -10.15
N ASN A 214 36.56 -4.11 -9.74
CA ASN A 214 36.61 -5.26 -10.66
C ASN A 214 35.38 -5.34 -11.59
N LEU A 215 34.22 -4.87 -11.12
CA LEU A 215 33.01 -4.82 -11.94
C LEU A 215 33.08 -3.66 -12.94
N GLN A 216 33.70 -2.55 -12.52
CA GLN A 216 33.98 -1.36 -13.32
C GLN A 216 35.01 -1.64 -14.44
N GLU A 217 36.08 -2.37 -14.16
CA GLU A 217 37.07 -2.79 -15.18
C GLU A 217 36.46 -3.71 -16.24
N ASN A 218 35.60 -4.65 -15.84
CA ASN A 218 34.91 -5.54 -16.76
C ASN A 218 33.87 -4.82 -17.64
N LEU A 219 33.15 -3.84 -17.08
CA LEU A 219 32.20 -3.03 -17.83
C LEU A 219 32.91 -2.08 -18.80
N ASN A 220 34.04 -1.47 -18.40
CA ASN A 220 34.85 -0.61 -19.27
C ASN A 220 35.44 -1.39 -20.45
N TYR A 221 35.91 -2.63 -20.25
CA TYR A 221 36.42 -3.49 -21.33
C TYR A 221 35.35 -3.91 -22.35
N LEU A 222 34.12 -4.17 -21.89
CA LEU A 222 32.97 -4.46 -22.75
C LEU A 222 32.48 -3.22 -23.51
N GLN A 223 32.61 -2.05 -22.89
CA GLN A 223 32.27 -0.76 -23.48
C GLN A 223 33.25 -0.34 -24.59
N GLU A 224 34.56 -0.55 -24.41
CA GLU A 224 35.57 -0.25 -25.42
C GLU A 224 35.48 -1.15 -26.66
N ASN A 225 35.01 -2.40 -26.52
CA ASN A 225 35.03 -3.38 -27.61
C ASN A 225 33.67 -3.65 -28.28
N PHE A 226 32.53 -3.37 -27.64
CA PHE A 226 31.20 -3.79 -28.14
C PHE A 226 30.06 -2.78 -27.88
N SER A 227 30.19 -1.55 -28.40
CA SER A 227 29.24 -0.43 -28.24
C SER A 227 27.77 -0.75 -28.58
N ASN A 228 27.50 -1.52 -29.64
CA ASN A 228 26.13 -1.87 -30.05
C ASN A 228 25.47 -2.97 -29.19
N LEU A 229 26.27 -3.88 -28.61
CA LEU A 229 25.76 -4.98 -27.78
C LEU A 229 25.41 -4.48 -26.37
N PHE A 230 26.19 -3.52 -25.84
CA PHE A 230 25.94 -2.85 -24.57
C PHE A 230 24.61 -2.08 -24.56
N ILE A 231 24.30 -1.37 -25.66
CA ILE A 231 23.00 -0.69 -25.86
C ILE A 231 21.85 -1.72 -25.89
N GLN A 232 22.02 -2.85 -26.57
CA GLN A 232 21.00 -3.92 -26.58
C GLN A 232 20.79 -4.56 -25.21
N GLN A 233 21.83 -4.66 -24.37
CA GLN A 233 21.75 -5.18 -23.02
C GLN A 233 21.04 -4.21 -22.06
N ILE A 234 21.31 -2.90 -22.15
CA ILE A 234 20.53 -1.86 -21.45
C ILE A 234 19.06 -1.87 -21.91
N LEU A 235 18.80 -2.07 -23.21
CA LEU A 235 17.44 -2.18 -23.75
C LEU A 235 16.70 -3.43 -23.26
N LEU A 236 17.42 -4.54 -22.99
CA LEU A 236 16.87 -5.78 -22.44
C LEU A 236 16.62 -5.68 -20.93
N LEU A 237 17.55 -5.06 -20.19
CA LEU A 237 17.38 -4.72 -18.78
C LEU A 237 16.19 -3.77 -18.59
N ASN A 238 16.06 -2.74 -19.45
CA ASN A 238 14.89 -1.85 -19.48
C ASN A 238 13.60 -2.58 -19.88
N ARG A 239 13.66 -3.57 -20.78
CA ARG A 239 12.50 -4.41 -21.11
C ARG A 239 12.07 -5.28 -19.93
N LEU A 240 13.01 -5.90 -19.24
CA LEU A 240 12.76 -6.75 -18.08
C LEU A 240 12.32 -5.93 -16.87
N LEU A 241 12.91 -4.76 -16.66
CA LEU A 241 12.41 -3.73 -15.76
C LEU A 241 10.96 -3.43 -16.14
N SER A 242 10.65 -3.06 -17.38
CA SER A 242 9.28 -2.71 -17.79
C SER A 242 8.23 -3.83 -17.63
N THR A 243 8.63 -5.11 -17.58
CA THR A 243 7.73 -6.26 -17.36
C THR A 243 7.67 -6.72 -15.90
N THR A 244 8.68 -6.42 -15.08
CA THR A 244 8.71 -6.71 -13.63
C THR A 244 8.27 -5.53 -12.74
N ILE A 245 8.26 -4.31 -13.30
CA ILE A 245 7.88 -3.00 -12.72
C ILE A 245 6.39 -2.86 -12.32
N ASN A 246 5.58 -3.91 -12.40
CA ASN A 246 4.17 -3.81 -12.01
C ASN A 246 3.93 -3.87 -10.48
N SER A 247 4.98 -3.99 -9.65
CA SER A 247 4.86 -3.88 -8.19
C SER A 247 5.30 -2.49 -7.70
N PRO A 248 4.36 -1.62 -7.28
CA PRO A 248 4.68 -0.30 -6.72
C PRO A 248 5.64 -0.38 -5.52
N LEU A 249 5.60 -1.47 -4.76
CA LEU A 249 6.47 -1.72 -3.61
C LEU A 249 7.93 -2.01 -4.01
N TRP A 250 8.15 -2.59 -5.21
CA TRP A 250 9.48 -2.88 -5.74
C TRP A 250 10.16 -1.60 -6.25
N LEU A 251 9.45 -0.75 -7.02
CA LEU A 251 9.98 0.57 -7.40
C LEU A 251 10.24 1.44 -6.17
N LYS A 252 9.29 1.48 -5.23
CA LYS A 252 9.42 2.17 -3.93
C LYS A 252 10.74 1.85 -3.21
N ASN A 253 11.17 0.59 -3.20
CA ASN A 253 12.38 0.15 -2.48
C ASN A 253 13.67 0.22 -3.31
N HIS A 254 13.58 0.38 -4.64
CA HIS A 254 14.73 0.21 -5.54
C HIS A 254 14.95 1.37 -6.54
N CYS A 255 14.13 2.43 -6.51
CA CYS A 255 14.38 3.69 -7.24
C CYS A 255 15.76 4.27 -6.91
N GLY A 256 16.16 4.24 -5.64
CA GLY A 256 17.50 4.63 -5.21
C GLY A 256 18.61 3.82 -5.88
N ASN A 257 18.41 2.52 -6.11
CA ASN A 257 19.35 1.59 -6.75
C ASN A 257 19.39 1.69 -8.29
N ILE A 258 18.26 2.03 -8.92
CA ILE A 258 18.20 2.33 -10.35
C ILE A 258 18.83 3.70 -10.63
N LEU A 259 18.58 4.68 -9.77
CA LEU A 259 19.21 5.99 -9.85
C LEU A 259 20.70 5.89 -9.46
N THR A 260 21.10 5.04 -8.52
CA THR A 260 22.53 4.79 -8.22
C THR A 260 23.24 3.93 -9.24
N SER A 261 22.57 3.02 -9.97
CA SER A 261 23.21 2.34 -11.11
C SER A 261 23.42 3.29 -12.29
N ILE A 262 22.58 4.32 -12.42
CA ILE A 262 22.83 5.49 -13.28
C ILE A 262 24.00 6.33 -12.71
N LEU A 263 24.12 6.49 -11.38
CA LEU A 263 25.22 7.24 -10.72
C LEU A 263 26.57 6.51 -10.69
N ILE A 264 26.65 5.18 -10.63
CA ILE A 264 27.94 4.46 -10.64
C ILE A 264 28.64 4.65 -11.99
N ASN A 265 27.88 5.01 -13.03
CA ASN A 265 28.46 5.44 -14.29
C ASN A 265 28.96 6.90 -14.26
N SER A 266 28.49 7.78 -13.35
CA SER A 266 28.68 9.27 -13.31
C SER A 266 30.12 9.77 -13.24
N ASN A 267 31.07 8.92 -12.84
CA ASN A 267 32.43 9.33 -12.49
C ASN A 267 33.49 9.12 -13.59
N ASN A 268 33.13 9.20 -14.87
CA ASN A 268 34.14 9.24 -15.94
C ASN A 268 33.68 10.08 -17.13
N HIS A 269 34.63 10.82 -17.73
CA HIS A 269 34.49 11.63 -18.95
C HIS A 269 33.80 10.92 -20.15
N GLY A 270 33.63 9.60 -20.11
CA GLY A 270 32.85 8.82 -21.07
C GLY A 270 31.34 9.11 -21.04
N ILE A 271 30.78 9.69 -19.98
CA ILE A 271 29.33 9.98 -19.93
C ILE A 271 28.92 11.12 -20.81
N GLN A 272 29.78 12.13 -20.99
CA GLN A 272 29.45 13.19 -21.92
C GLN A 272 29.23 12.60 -23.32
N GLN A 273 30.04 11.63 -23.72
CA GLN A 273 29.85 10.84 -24.94
C GLN A 273 28.70 9.84 -24.86
N ILE A 274 28.44 9.15 -23.74
CA ILE A 274 27.31 8.21 -23.61
C ILE A 274 25.97 8.93 -23.60
N LEU A 275 25.85 10.06 -22.88
CA LEU A 275 24.68 10.92 -22.92
C LEU A 275 24.56 11.57 -24.30
N GLU A 276 25.64 12.06 -24.92
CA GLU A 276 25.58 12.50 -26.32
C GLU A 276 25.12 11.37 -27.26
N THR A 277 25.57 10.13 -27.08
CA THR A 277 25.17 8.95 -27.89
C THR A 277 23.75 8.46 -27.56
N ILE A 278 23.30 8.60 -26.31
CA ILE A 278 21.93 8.30 -25.88
C ILE A 278 21.00 9.38 -26.43
N PHE A 279 21.34 10.67 -26.32
CA PHE A 279 20.61 11.79 -26.91
C PHE A 279 20.65 11.79 -28.46
N GLU A 280 21.68 11.17 -29.08
CA GLU A 280 21.80 11.02 -30.54
C GLU A 280 21.10 9.76 -31.08
N SER A 281 20.95 8.70 -30.29
CA SER A 281 20.29 7.46 -30.72
C SER A 281 18.77 7.56 -30.53
N THR A 282 18.04 7.35 -31.63
CA THR A 282 16.60 7.65 -31.75
C THR A 282 15.67 6.72 -30.98
N LEU A 283 16.16 5.53 -30.56
CA LEU A 283 15.35 4.44 -29.98
C LEU A 283 15.41 4.29 -28.44
N PRO A 284 16.55 4.51 -27.75
CA PRO A 284 16.67 4.29 -26.30
C PRO A 284 15.98 5.37 -25.45
N ASN A 285 15.94 6.60 -25.95
CA ASN A 285 15.44 7.77 -25.21
C ASN A 285 13.99 7.63 -24.77
N ASP A 286 13.11 7.18 -25.66
CA ASP A 286 11.68 7.09 -25.37
C ASP A 286 11.39 6.10 -24.24
N ARG A 287 12.12 4.98 -24.18
CA ARG A 287 11.95 4.00 -23.11
C ARG A 287 12.48 4.46 -21.76
N LEU A 288 13.55 5.28 -21.75
CA LEU A 288 14.05 5.91 -20.54
C LEU A 288 13.02 6.90 -19.99
N TYR A 289 12.49 7.80 -20.83
CA TYR A 289 11.43 8.74 -20.42
C TYR A 289 10.15 8.03 -19.97
N ILE A 290 9.78 6.90 -20.60
CA ILE A 290 8.66 6.06 -20.14
C ILE A 290 8.95 5.44 -18.78
N SER A 291 10.16 4.93 -18.55
CA SER A 291 10.53 4.26 -17.28
C SER A 291 10.58 5.26 -16.13
N ILE A 292 11.16 6.44 -16.37
CA ILE A 292 11.19 7.54 -15.41
C ILE A 292 9.78 8.10 -15.19
N GLY A 293 8.98 8.25 -16.24
CA GLY A 293 7.58 8.61 -16.15
C GLY A 293 6.77 7.63 -15.29
N LYS A 294 7.04 6.32 -15.42
CA LYS A 294 6.45 5.27 -14.58
C LYS A 294 6.88 5.35 -13.12
N ILE A 295 8.15 5.72 -12.86
CA ILE A 295 8.65 5.98 -11.50
C ILE A 295 7.87 7.15 -10.87
N PHE A 296 7.66 8.24 -11.61
CA PHE A 296 6.89 9.40 -11.13
C PHE A 296 5.37 9.16 -11.10
N SER A 297 4.85 8.18 -11.83
CA SER A 297 3.45 7.77 -11.70
C SER A 297 3.19 6.91 -10.46
N THR A 298 4.22 6.28 -9.90
CA THR A 298 4.13 5.55 -8.63
C THR A 298 4.51 6.46 -7.46
N CYS A 299 3.54 6.80 -6.60
CA CYS A 299 3.78 7.61 -5.41
C CYS A 299 4.91 6.98 -4.56
N PRO A 300 6.08 7.65 -4.38
CA PRO A 300 7.14 7.10 -3.57
C PRO A 300 6.72 7.20 -2.10
N LYS A 301 6.36 6.06 -1.52
CA LYS A 301 6.21 5.94 -0.07
C LYS A 301 7.61 5.71 0.53
N GLN A 302 7.99 6.55 1.49
CA GLN A 302 9.09 6.36 2.45
C GLN A 302 10.34 5.59 1.96
N LEU A 303 11.31 6.32 1.42
CA LEU A 303 12.73 5.97 1.46
C LEU A 303 13.41 6.78 2.57
N LYS A 304 14.58 6.34 3.07
CA LYS A 304 15.41 7.20 3.93
C LYS A 304 15.64 8.53 3.17
N PRO A 305 15.17 9.68 3.69
CA PRO A 305 15.01 10.87 2.84
C PRO A 305 16.35 11.44 2.36
N ASP A 306 17.37 11.37 3.20
CA ASP A 306 18.56 12.21 3.07
C ASP A 306 19.41 11.78 1.86
N GLU A 307 19.71 10.49 1.76
CA GLU A 307 20.47 9.92 0.64
C GLU A 307 19.67 9.99 -0.67
N TYR A 308 18.35 9.77 -0.62
CA TYR A 308 17.48 9.77 -1.80
C TYR A 308 17.27 11.17 -2.38
N ILE A 309 16.99 12.17 -1.53
CA ILE A 309 16.80 13.56 -1.95
C ILE A 309 18.11 14.11 -2.51
N GLN A 310 19.25 13.82 -1.87
CA GLN A 310 20.56 14.20 -2.42
C GLN A 310 20.80 13.60 -3.81
N CYS A 311 20.57 12.29 -3.98
CA CYS A 311 20.72 11.64 -5.27
C CYS A 311 19.89 12.31 -6.37
N ILE A 312 18.61 12.61 -6.08
CA ILE A 312 17.71 13.26 -7.06
C ILE A 312 18.19 14.67 -7.40
N LYS A 313 18.65 15.46 -6.41
CA LYS A 313 19.18 16.81 -6.64
C LYS A 313 20.42 16.82 -7.53
N TYR A 314 21.39 15.95 -7.26
CA TYR A 314 22.61 15.86 -8.06
C TYR A 314 22.28 15.54 -9.52
N GLN A 315 21.39 14.59 -9.76
CA GLN A 315 20.94 14.23 -11.11
C GLN A 315 20.16 15.35 -11.81
N PHE A 316 19.31 16.06 -11.06
CA PHE A 316 18.59 17.21 -11.58
C PHE A 316 19.55 18.31 -12.09
N ILE A 317 20.63 18.56 -11.35
CA ILE A 317 21.67 19.54 -11.71
C ILE A 317 22.47 19.08 -12.93
N GLU A 318 22.87 17.81 -13.01
CA GLU A 318 23.52 17.27 -14.21
C GLU A 318 22.63 17.41 -15.45
N LEU A 319 21.35 17.08 -15.32
CA LEU A 319 20.37 17.26 -16.41
C LEU A 319 20.24 18.72 -16.83
N ILE A 320 20.40 19.69 -15.93
CA ILE A 320 20.40 21.12 -16.27
C ILE A 320 21.69 21.51 -17.00
N HIS A 321 22.87 21.11 -16.52
CA HIS A 321 24.15 21.51 -17.12
C HIS A 321 24.31 21.03 -18.56
N ASN A 322 23.78 19.85 -18.90
CA ASN A 322 23.74 19.33 -20.27
C ASN A 322 22.85 20.16 -21.24
N LYS A 323 22.09 21.18 -20.77
CA LYS A 323 21.39 22.17 -21.64
C LYS A 323 22.38 22.98 -22.49
N ARG A 324 23.57 23.23 -21.95
CA ARG A 324 24.51 24.23 -22.50
C ARG A 324 25.46 23.66 -23.56
N THR A 325 25.69 22.34 -23.58
CA THR A 325 26.64 21.68 -24.48
C THR A 325 26.03 21.33 -25.84
N SER A 326 24.76 20.93 -25.90
CA SER A 326 24.12 20.49 -27.15
C SER A 326 23.69 21.61 -28.12
N ALA A 327 23.83 22.89 -27.73
CA ALA A 327 23.37 24.04 -28.53
C ALA A 327 24.37 24.51 -29.60
N LYS A 328 25.55 23.87 -29.75
CA LYS A 328 26.64 24.38 -30.59
C LYS A 328 26.92 23.62 -31.91
N ASN A 329 26.19 22.57 -32.25
CA ASN A 329 26.42 21.83 -33.51
C ASN A 329 25.30 22.08 -34.53
N THR A 330 25.50 23.11 -35.35
CA THR A 330 24.67 23.46 -36.53
C THR A 330 25.17 22.69 -37.74
N ASP A 331 24.65 21.47 -37.97
CA ASP A 331 24.56 20.80 -39.29
C ASP A 331 23.94 19.41 -39.14
N ARG A 332 22.60 19.34 -38.95
CA ARG A 332 21.85 18.07 -38.88
C ARG A 332 20.60 18.12 -39.74
N SER A 333 20.23 16.99 -40.34
CA SER A 333 19.05 16.78 -41.20
C SER A 333 17.72 17.21 -40.53
N ASN A 334 16.69 17.54 -41.33
CA ASN A 334 15.37 17.96 -40.81
C ASN A 334 14.78 16.97 -39.80
N ASP A 335 14.93 15.66 -40.02
CA ASP A 335 14.44 14.62 -39.10
C ASP A 335 15.20 14.61 -37.77
N ALA A 336 16.52 14.87 -37.78
CA ALA A 336 17.33 14.98 -36.58
C ALA A 336 17.03 16.26 -35.78
N GLN A 337 16.63 17.34 -36.46
CA GLN A 337 16.17 18.57 -35.80
C GLN A 337 14.79 18.40 -35.15
N ILE A 338 13.86 17.71 -35.81
CA ILE A 338 12.54 17.36 -35.25
C ILE A 338 12.71 16.48 -34.00
N LEU A 339 13.53 15.43 -34.10
CA LEU A 339 13.83 14.54 -32.98
C LEU A 339 14.49 15.28 -31.81
N SER A 340 15.46 16.15 -32.08
CA SER A 340 16.11 17.00 -31.06
C SER A 340 15.07 17.88 -30.36
N ARG A 341 14.14 18.47 -31.10
CA ARG A 341 13.06 19.28 -30.54
C ARG A 341 12.12 18.47 -29.63
N ASP A 342 11.77 17.25 -30.02
CA ASP A 342 10.91 16.37 -29.23
C ASP A 342 11.60 15.88 -27.95
N LEU A 343 12.89 15.54 -28.02
CA LEU A 343 13.70 15.18 -26.84
C LEU A 343 13.84 16.34 -25.86
N LEU A 344 14.03 17.57 -26.37
CA LEU A 344 14.05 18.76 -25.53
C LEU A 344 12.72 18.97 -24.79
N LYS A 345 11.58 18.73 -25.44
CA LYS A 345 10.27 18.80 -24.80
C LYS A 345 10.11 17.74 -23.69
N LYS A 346 10.48 16.48 -23.96
CA LYS A 346 10.42 15.37 -22.97
C LYS A 346 11.31 15.65 -21.76
N ARG A 347 12.52 16.17 -22.00
CA ARG A 347 13.43 16.61 -20.94
C ARG A 347 12.86 17.75 -20.10
N ASN A 348 12.28 18.77 -20.71
CA ASN A 348 11.71 19.89 -19.95
C ASN A 348 10.54 19.43 -19.07
N LEU A 349 9.70 18.52 -19.56
CA LEU A 349 8.66 17.87 -18.75
C LEU A 349 9.27 17.08 -17.57
N LEU A 350 10.34 16.34 -17.81
CA LEU A 350 11.04 15.58 -16.77
C LEU A 350 11.63 16.49 -15.68
N LEU A 351 12.30 17.58 -16.07
CA LEU A 351 12.82 18.56 -15.14
C LEU A 351 11.69 19.18 -14.30
N THR A 352 10.55 19.47 -14.92
CA THR A 352 9.35 19.98 -14.24
C THR A 352 8.87 19.00 -13.16
N LEU A 353 8.79 17.72 -13.48
CA LEU A 353 8.38 16.65 -12.56
C LEU A 353 9.36 16.48 -11.39
N LEU A 354 10.64 16.35 -11.71
CA LEU A 354 11.71 16.24 -10.72
C LEU A 354 11.66 17.42 -9.75
N ALA A 355 11.41 18.63 -10.25
CA ALA A 355 11.40 19.79 -9.39
C ALA A 355 10.26 19.78 -8.37
N TYR A 356 9.04 19.39 -8.76
CA TYR A 356 7.93 19.24 -7.82
C TYR A 356 8.19 18.13 -6.80
N GLU A 357 8.76 17.00 -7.22
CA GLU A 357 9.04 15.89 -6.31
C GLU A 357 10.16 16.22 -5.32
N ILE A 358 11.22 16.92 -5.75
CA ILE A 358 12.27 17.42 -4.85
C ILE A 358 11.66 18.34 -3.80
N GLU A 359 10.84 19.31 -4.19
CA GLU A 359 10.19 20.24 -3.26
C GLU A 359 9.31 19.49 -2.25
N ARG A 360 8.51 18.54 -2.72
CA ARG A 360 7.66 17.69 -1.88
C ARG A 360 8.49 16.92 -0.85
N LEU A 361 9.51 16.20 -1.29
CA LEU A 361 10.34 15.36 -0.41
C LEU A 361 11.15 16.19 0.58
N GLU A 362 11.72 17.32 0.14
CA GLU A 362 12.40 18.26 1.02
C GLU A 362 11.47 18.82 2.09
N THR A 363 10.27 19.25 1.68
CA THR A 363 9.27 19.80 2.60
C THR A 363 8.86 18.76 3.62
N PHE A 364 8.65 17.52 3.19
CA PHE A 364 8.28 16.43 4.09
C PHE A 364 9.43 16.02 5.01
N HIS A 365 10.68 16.01 4.52
CA HIS A 365 11.86 15.68 5.33
C HIS A 365 12.18 16.75 6.37
N ASN A 366 12.20 18.02 5.97
CA ASN A 366 12.56 19.16 6.80
C ASN A 366 11.43 20.22 6.84
N PRO A 367 10.25 19.89 7.39
CA PRO A 367 9.09 20.77 7.38
C PRO A 367 9.27 22.05 8.21
N LEU A 368 10.24 22.06 9.14
CA LEU A 368 10.57 23.20 9.99
C LEU A 368 11.70 24.07 9.42
N GLY A 369 12.32 23.68 8.31
CA GLY A 369 13.43 24.41 7.70
C GLY A 369 14.70 24.47 8.56
N ARG A 370 14.96 23.43 9.35
CA ARG A 370 16.15 23.32 10.22
C ARG A 370 17.44 23.36 9.40
N PRO A 371 18.44 24.19 9.75
CA PRO A 371 19.66 24.34 8.97
C PRO A 371 20.50 23.05 8.92
N GLU A 372 20.44 22.20 9.96
CA GLU A 372 21.20 20.95 10.03
C GLU A 372 20.72 19.90 9.01
N LEU A 373 19.47 20.04 8.56
CA LEU A 373 18.82 19.16 7.58
C LEU A 373 18.74 19.83 6.19
N GLN A 374 19.40 20.96 6.00
CA GLN A 374 19.53 21.57 4.67
C GLN A 374 20.64 20.89 3.88
N PHE A 375 20.39 20.69 2.60
CA PHE A 375 21.34 20.11 1.67
C PHE A 375 22.37 21.15 1.20
N ASP A 376 23.45 20.69 0.55
CA ASP A 376 24.60 21.51 0.12
C ASP A 376 24.21 22.80 -0.65
N GLN A 377 24.86 23.92 -0.32
CA GLN A 377 24.52 25.27 -0.80
C GLN A 377 24.61 25.41 -2.33
N ASP A 378 25.57 24.73 -2.96
CA ASP A 378 25.76 24.78 -4.41
C ASP A 378 24.62 24.06 -5.16
N THR A 379 24.14 22.94 -4.63
CA THR A 379 22.99 22.23 -5.20
C THR A 379 21.68 22.97 -5.00
N GLN A 380 21.52 23.61 -3.84
CA GLN A 380 20.34 24.39 -3.50
C GLN A 380 20.16 25.58 -4.46
N SER A 381 21.25 26.32 -4.73
CA SER A 381 21.22 27.57 -5.50
C SER A 381 20.81 27.36 -6.97
N THR A 382 21.37 26.34 -7.62
CA THR A 382 21.07 25.96 -9.01
C THR A 382 19.61 25.52 -9.17
N TYR A 383 19.10 24.72 -8.23
CA TYR A 383 17.70 24.29 -8.20
C TYR A 383 16.73 25.46 -8.00
N THR A 384 16.98 26.33 -7.01
CA THR A 384 16.13 27.50 -6.75
C THR A 384 16.09 28.47 -7.93
N ASN A 385 17.23 28.68 -8.60
CA ASN A 385 17.28 29.51 -9.79
C ASN A 385 16.44 28.90 -10.93
N TRP A 386 16.56 27.59 -11.17
CA TRP A 386 15.73 26.94 -12.19
C TRP A 386 14.22 27.04 -11.89
N LYS A 387 13.84 26.84 -10.63
CA LYS A 387 12.45 26.98 -10.16
C LYS A 387 11.90 28.40 -10.35
N LEU A 388 12.70 29.43 -10.06
CA LEU A 388 12.28 30.83 -10.20
C LEU A 388 12.17 31.27 -11.66
N TYR A 389 13.11 30.87 -12.52
CA TYR A 389 13.21 31.38 -13.89
C TYR A 389 12.52 30.50 -14.94
N ASP A 390 12.64 29.17 -14.89
CA ASP A 390 12.14 28.25 -15.93
C ASP A 390 10.73 27.72 -15.59
N MET A 391 10.37 27.49 -14.32
CA MET A 391 9.06 26.92 -13.94
C MET A 391 7.92 27.94 -13.86
N ASN A 392 8.17 29.08 -13.21
CA ASN A 392 7.16 30.14 -13.08
C ASN A 392 6.94 30.91 -14.39
N GLY A 393 7.84 30.77 -15.36
CA GLY A 393 7.72 31.33 -16.72
C GLY A 393 6.96 30.44 -17.72
N ILE A 394 6.48 29.25 -17.34
CA ILE A 394 5.79 28.34 -18.26
C ILE A 394 4.39 28.88 -18.60
N THR A 395 4.18 29.17 -19.89
CA THR A 395 2.87 29.65 -20.40
C THR A 395 1.79 28.56 -20.34
N ASN A 396 0.51 28.95 -20.30
CA ASN A 396 -0.63 28.01 -20.37
C ASN A 396 -0.56 27.09 -21.59
N LYS A 397 -0.10 27.61 -22.74
CA LYS A 397 0.09 26.81 -23.96
C LYS A 397 1.11 25.69 -23.75
N ALA A 398 2.22 25.97 -23.08
CA ALA A 398 3.22 24.96 -22.77
C ALA A 398 2.68 23.89 -21.81
N TRP A 399 1.83 24.25 -20.84
CA TRP A 399 1.15 23.28 -19.97
C TRP A 399 0.18 22.35 -20.73
N HIS A 400 -0.56 22.86 -21.72
CA HIS A 400 -1.35 22.00 -22.61
C HIS A 400 -0.46 21.03 -23.40
N GLU A 401 0.67 21.51 -23.94
CA GLU A 401 1.63 20.65 -24.64
C GLU A 401 2.22 19.58 -23.73
N TYR A 402 2.52 19.92 -22.47
CA TYR A 402 3.01 18.96 -21.47
C TYR A 402 1.97 17.90 -21.11
N GLY A 403 0.69 18.27 -20.99
CA GLY A 403 -0.39 17.29 -20.79
C GLY A 403 -0.49 16.29 -21.93
N ARG A 404 -0.42 16.77 -23.18
CA ARG A 404 -0.43 15.90 -24.39
C ARG A 404 0.81 15.03 -24.47
N LEU A 405 1.98 15.60 -24.18
CA LEU A 405 3.24 14.89 -24.22
C LEU A 405 3.28 13.78 -23.16
N ALA A 406 2.84 14.08 -21.94
CA ALA A 406 2.73 13.11 -20.86
C ALA A 406 1.81 11.95 -21.26
N TRP A 407 0.62 12.25 -21.80
CA TRP A 407 -0.32 11.24 -22.28
C TRP A 407 0.29 10.35 -23.36
N PHE A 408 0.99 10.94 -24.33
CA PHE A 408 1.67 10.21 -25.40
C PHE A 408 2.78 9.28 -24.86
N ILE A 409 3.48 9.69 -23.81
CA ILE A 409 4.48 8.85 -23.14
C ILE A 409 3.79 7.71 -22.37
N SER A 410 2.83 8.05 -21.52
CA SER A 410 2.06 7.11 -20.71
C SER A 410 0.83 7.81 -20.11
N PRO A 411 -0.37 7.25 -20.28
CA PRO A 411 -1.57 7.76 -19.61
C PRO A 411 -1.41 7.81 -18.08
N ASP A 412 -0.77 6.83 -17.45
CA ASP A 412 -0.49 6.80 -16.01
C ASP A 412 0.31 8.02 -15.54
N LEU A 413 1.30 8.46 -16.33
CA LEU A 413 2.06 9.67 -16.05
C LEU A 413 1.17 10.93 -16.15
N ALA A 414 0.30 10.99 -17.15
CA ALA A 414 -0.64 12.11 -17.29
C ALA A 414 -1.60 12.17 -16.09
N ILE A 415 -2.10 11.03 -15.61
CA ILE A 415 -2.97 10.99 -14.42
C ILE A 415 -2.20 11.41 -13.16
N SER A 416 -0.95 10.96 -12.97
CA SER A 416 -0.12 11.43 -11.84
C SER A 416 0.11 12.94 -11.88
N LEU A 417 0.40 13.49 -13.07
CA LEU A 417 0.56 14.93 -13.28
C LEU A 417 -0.66 15.75 -12.89
N TYR A 418 -1.86 15.23 -13.14
CA TYR A 418 -3.11 15.89 -12.75
C TYR A 418 -3.19 16.17 -11.24
N TYR A 419 -2.72 15.23 -10.42
CA TYR A 419 -2.76 15.34 -8.95
C TYR A 419 -1.55 16.06 -8.36
N THR A 420 -0.36 15.87 -8.95
CA THR A 420 0.90 16.42 -8.42
C THR A 420 1.09 17.90 -8.76
N VAL A 421 0.66 18.33 -9.94
CA VAL A 421 0.91 19.69 -10.44
C VAL A 421 -0.34 20.56 -10.30
N PRO A 422 -0.32 21.64 -9.49
CA PRO A 422 -1.47 22.53 -9.29
C PRO A 422 -1.59 23.56 -10.42
N LYS A 423 -1.76 23.10 -11.68
CA LYS A 423 -1.94 23.97 -12.85
C LYS A 423 -3.23 23.62 -13.60
N GLU A 424 -4.11 24.61 -13.72
CA GLU A 424 -5.45 24.44 -14.28
C GLU A 424 -5.43 24.07 -15.78
N SER A 425 -4.59 24.73 -16.57
CA SER A 425 -4.44 24.45 -18.02
C SER A 425 -4.01 23.00 -18.31
N LEU A 426 -3.11 22.45 -17.48
CA LEU A 426 -2.71 21.04 -17.54
C LEU A 426 -3.87 20.11 -17.17
N ARG A 427 -4.59 20.41 -16.08
CA ARG A 427 -5.74 19.61 -15.61
C ARG A 427 -6.85 19.53 -16.63
N LEU A 428 -7.20 20.65 -17.27
CA LEU A 428 -8.23 20.71 -18.31
C LEU A 428 -7.86 19.87 -19.53
N GLU A 429 -6.60 19.89 -19.96
CA GLU A 429 -6.14 19.06 -21.08
C GLU A 429 -6.19 17.57 -20.76
N ILE A 430 -5.76 17.17 -19.57
CA ILE A 430 -5.81 15.76 -19.14
C ILE A 430 -7.26 15.30 -19.02
N GLN A 431 -8.16 16.13 -18.45
CA GLN A 431 -9.59 15.83 -18.38
C GLN A 431 -10.19 15.60 -19.78
N ARG A 432 -9.84 16.44 -20.76
CA ARG A 432 -10.24 16.27 -22.16
C ARG A 432 -9.74 14.94 -22.74
N LEU A 433 -8.48 14.57 -22.48
CA LEU A 433 -7.87 13.33 -22.96
C LEU A 433 -8.49 12.08 -22.34
N VAL A 434 -8.72 12.09 -21.02
CA VAL A 434 -9.38 11.00 -20.28
C VAL A 434 -10.77 10.71 -20.86
N ARG A 435 -11.55 11.75 -21.16
CA ARG A 435 -12.88 11.60 -21.77
C ARG A 435 -12.85 11.16 -23.23
N SER A 436 -11.82 11.58 -23.97
CA SER A 436 -11.66 11.19 -25.38
C SER A 436 -11.19 9.75 -25.53
N TYR A 437 -10.42 9.23 -24.56
CA TYR A 437 -9.77 7.92 -24.63
C TYR A 437 -9.92 7.10 -23.32
N PRO A 438 -11.15 6.83 -22.84
CA PRO A 438 -11.38 6.17 -21.55
C PRO A 438 -10.82 4.74 -21.48
N LEU A 439 -10.76 4.03 -22.62
CA LEU A 439 -10.21 2.68 -22.70
C LEU A 439 -8.72 2.59 -22.33
N GLN A 440 -7.97 3.68 -22.50
CA GLN A 440 -6.53 3.72 -22.18
C GLN A 440 -6.25 3.92 -20.69
N VAL A 441 -7.25 4.32 -19.89
CA VAL A 441 -7.07 4.67 -18.46
C VAL A 441 -7.99 3.90 -17.52
N ARG A 442 -8.86 3.02 -18.03
CA ARG A 442 -9.80 2.24 -17.22
C ARG A 442 -9.14 1.33 -16.18
N HIS A 443 -7.86 1.01 -16.34
CA HIS A 443 -7.07 0.22 -15.37
C HIS A 443 -6.56 1.05 -14.19
N ILE A 444 -6.67 2.39 -14.26
CA ILE A 444 -6.21 3.35 -13.26
C ILE A 444 -7.41 3.82 -12.44
N PRO A 445 -7.54 3.42 -11.16
CA PRO A 445 -8.68 3.80 -10.32
C PRO A 445 -8.88 5.32 -10.20
N GLU A 446 -7.80 6.08 -10.08
CA GLU A 446 -7.80 7.53 -9.85
C GLU A 446 -8.37 8.29 -11.05
N ALA A 447 -8.11 7.80 -12.26
CA ALA A 447 -8.56 8.40 -13.51
C ALA A 447 -10.09 8.43 -13.63
N LEU A 448 -10.80 7.58 -12.89
CA LEU A 448 -12.26 7.55 -12.93
C LEU A 448 -12.86 8.86 -12.43
N SER A 449 -12.30 9.42 -11.34
CA SER A 449 -12.79 10.68 -10.79
C SER A 449 -12.70 11.80 -11.83
N ILE A 450 -11.62 11.82 -12.62
CA ILE A 450 -11.39 12.78 -13.71
C ILE A 450 -12.37 12.55 -14.87
N PHE A 451 -12.62 11.29 -15.23
CA PHE A 451 -13.57 10.92 -16.29
C PHE A 451 -15.00 11.41 -15.96
N THR A 452 -15.40 11.29 -14.70
CA THR A 452 -16.77 11.59 -14.24
C THR A 452 -17.02 13.03 -13.79
N LEU A 453 -16.00 13.90 -13.73
CA LEU A 453 -16.21 15.32 -13.42
C LEU A 453 -17.17 15.93 -14.44
N THR A 454 -18.04 16.87 -14.04
CA THR A 454 -18.89 17.65 -14.95
C THR A 454 -18.20 18.96 -15.34
N SER A 455 -18.34 19.37 -16.60
CA SER A 455 -18.04 20.73 -17.06
C SER A 455 -19.30 21.34 -17.68
N ASP A 456 -19.41 22.68 -17.71
CA ASP A 456 -20.60 23.43 -18.13
C ASP A 456 -21.14 23.09 -19.55
N ASN A 457 -20.37 22.35 -20.36
CA ASN A 457 -20.71 21.96 -21.73
C ASN A 457 -21.08 20.46 -21.92
N ASP A 458 -21.16 19.65 -20.87
CA ASP A 458 -21.24 18.17 -20.99
C ASP A 458 -22.66 17.58 -21.05
N ARG A 459 -23.37 17.76 -22.17
CA ARG A 459 -24.64 17.03 -22.41
C ARG A 459 -24.48 15.66 -23.11
N GLN A 460 -23.25 15.20 -23.41
CA GLN A 460 -23.04 14.04 -24.29
C GLN A 460 -21.82 13.14 -23.93
N CYS A 461 -21.41 13.02 -22.66
CA CYS A 461 -20.34 12.07 -22.31
C CYS A 461 -20.91 10.64 -22.25
N GLU A 462 -20.44 9.73 -23.10
CA GLU A 462 -20.80 8.32 -23.04
C GLU A 462 -20.13 7.67 -21.82
N THR A 463 -20.87 7.50 -20.72
CA THR A 463 -20.31 6.96 -19.46
C THR A 463 -20.34 5.44 -19.40
N SER A 464 -20.77 4.75 -20.46
CA SER A 464 -20.90 3.28 -20.52
C SER A 464 -19.60 2.56 -20.11
N HIS A 465 -18.46 3.16 -20.43
CA HIS A 465 -17.12 2.66 -20.11
C HIS A 465 -16.86 2.45 -18.60
N ILE A 466 -17.59 3.14 -17.72
CA ILE A 466 -17.41 3.01 -16.26
C ILE A 466 -17.61 1.58 -15.75
N LEU A 467 -18.49 0.80 -16.40
CA LEU A 467 -18.77 -0.57 -15.98
C LEU A 467 -17.54 -1.49 -16.05
N THR A 468 -16.57 -1.13 -16.91
CA THR A 468 -15.32 -1.88 -17.11
C THR A 468 -14.13 -1.30 -16.37
N TRP A 469 -14.34 -0.27 -15.54
CA TRP A 469 -13.27 0.36 -14.78
C TRP A 469 -12.73 -0.55 -13.68
N SER A 470 -11.45 -0.38 -13.34
CA SER A 470 -10.80 -1.04 -12.23
C SER A 470 -11.51 -0.73 -10.90
N PRO A 471 -11.48 -1.64 -9.91
CA PRO A 471 -12.08 -1.38 -8.61
C PRO A 471 -11.54 -0.11 -7.94
N ILE A 472 -12.43 0.62 -7.26
CA ILE A 472 -12.11 1.83 -6.50
C ILE A 472 -12.37 1.62 -5.01
N ASN A 473 -11.81 2.49 -4.17
CA ASN A 473 -12.05 2.44 -2.73
C ASN A 473 -13.53 2.79 -2.38
N PRO A 474 -14.04 2.34 -1.22
CA PRO A 474 -15.46 2.54 -0.85
C PRO A 474 -15.90 4.00 -0.79
N VAL A 475 -15.03 4.92 -0.35
CA VAL A 475 -15.37 6.35 -0.26
C VAL A 475 -15.52 6.96 -1.66
N ALA A 476 -14.65 6.60 -2.60
CA ALA A 476 -14.79 6.99 -3.99
C ALA A 476 -16.05 6.39 -4.64
N ALA A 477 -16.46 5.18 -4.25
CA ALA A 477 -17.74 4.64 -4.71
C ALA A 477 -18.94 5.42 -4.17
N LEU A 478 -18.90 5.82 -2.89
CA LEU A 478 -19.94 6.62 -2.25
C LEU A 478 -20.09 8.01 -2.87
N SER A 479 -19.05 8.59 -3.49
CA SER A 479 -19.13 9.91 -4.12
C SER A 479 -20.20 9.96 -5.22
N TYR A 480 -20.42 8.84 -5.92
CA TYR A 480 -21.43 8.76 -6.98
C TYR A 480 -22.87 8.84 -6.45
N PHE A 481 -23.10 8.54 -5.17
CA PHE A 481 -24.41 8.78 -4.54
C PHE A 481 -24.60 10.23 -4.08
N ALA A 482 -23.53 11.03 -4.09
CA ALA A 482 -23.53 12.48 -3.81
C ALA A 482 -23.22 13.32 -5.08
N SER A 483 -23.44 12.76 -6.27
CA SER A 483 -22.97 13.32 -7.55
C SER A 483 -23.35 14.78 -7.78
N ALA A 484 -24.58 15.18 -7.44
CA ALA A 484 -25.07 16.55 -7.61
C ALA A 484 -24.29 17.60 -6.81
N ARG A 485 -23.73 17.22 -5.65
CA ARG A 485 -22.91 18.12 -4.81
C ARG A 485 -21.43 18.10 -5.13
N LEU A 486 -20.97 17.02 -5.76
CA LEU A 486 -19.55 16.78 -6.00
C LEU A 486 -19.13 17.08 -7.44
N ASN A 487 -20.01 17.71 -8.23
CA ASN A 487 -19.81 17.98 -9.65
C ASN A 487 -19.41 16.70 -10.41
N GLN A 488 -20.11 15.60 -10.13
CA GLN A 488 -19.93 14.32 -10.80
C GLN A 488 -21.17 14.00 -11.65
N VAL A 489 -20.95 13.29 -12.77
CA VAL A 489 -22.05 12.79 -13.60
C VAL A 489 -22.78 11.70 -12.82
N ALA A 490 -24.08 11.92 -12.56
CA ALA A 490 -24.97 10.90 -12.01
C ALA A 490 -25.81 10.28 -13.13
N ASN A 491 -25.67 8.97 -13.32
CA ASN A 491 -26.57 8.18 -14.16
C ASN A 491 -26.62 6.71 -13.72
N SER A 492 -27.47 5.92 -14.37
CA SER A 492 -27.67 4.50 -14.07
C SER A 492 -26.36 3.69 -14.06
N TYR A 493 -25.43 3.94 -14.99
CA TYR A 493 -24.15 3.24 -15.05
C TYR A 493 -23.24 3.57 -13.86
N THR A 494 -23.15 4.85 -13.48
CA THR A 494 -22.33 5.27 -12.34
C THR A 494 -22.81 4.68 -11.02
N ILE A 495 -24.13 4.67 -10.82
CA ILE A 495 -24.76 4.13 -9.61
C ILE A 495 -24.62 2.60 -9.58
N GLN A 496 -24.81 1.90 -10.71
CA GLN A 496 -24.57 0.45 -10.79
C GLN A 496 -23.12 0.09 -10.46
N PHE A 497 -22.16 0.84 -11.03
CA PHE A 497 -20.74 0.63 -10.75
C PHE A 497 -20.45 0.83 -9.26
N ALA A 498 -20.88 1.95 -8.67
CA ALA A 498 -20.70 2.26 -7.26
C ALA A 498 -21.31 1.17 -6.35
N SER A 499 -22.54 0.74 -6.64
CA SER A 499 -23.21 -0.33 -5.89
C SER A 499 -22.45 -1.65 -5.97
N ARG A 500 -21.91 -2.02 -7.14
CA ARG A 500 -21.07 -3.20 -7.30
C ARG A 500 -19.81 -3.12 -6.44
N MET A 501 -19.13 -1.97 -6.43
CA MET A 501 -17.90 -1.77 -5.65
C MET A 501 -18.14 -1.91 -4.15
N LEU A 502 -19.22 -1.30 -3.66
CA LEU A 502 -19.61 -1.41 -2.26
C LEU A 502 -20.03 -2.84 -1.91
N TYR A 503 -20.77 -3.52 -2.79
CA TYR A 503 -21.11 -4.93 -2.59
C TYR A 503 -19.86 -5.81 -2.48
N THR A 504 -18.81 -5.58 -3.25
CA THR A 504 -17.57 -6.38 -3.18
C THR A 504 -16.68 -6.06 -1.99
N THR A 505 -16.96 -4.98 -1.25
CA THR A 505 -16.18 -4.58 -0.08
C THR A 505 -16.47 -5.53 1.09
N LYS A 506 -15.46 -5.79 1.93
CA LYS A 506 -15.61 -6.61 3.15
C LYS A 506 -16.60 -5.96 4.13
N SER A 507 -17.40 -6.78 4.82
CA SER A 507 -18.44 -6.33 5.74
C SER A 507 -17.88 -5.42 6.84
N GLU A 508 -16.71 -5.74 7.40
CA GLU A 508 -16.08 -4.99 8.48
C GLU A 508 -15.71 -3.57 8.04
N ALA A 509 -15.21 -3.43 6.81
CA ALA A 509 -14.87 -2.12 6.24
C ALA A 509 -16.12 -1.29 5.90
N LEU A 510 -17.24 -1.95 5.57
CA LEU A 510 -18.51 -1.28 5.26
C LEU A 510 -19.22 -0.71 6.49
N ILE A 511 -19.04 -1.32 7.68
CA ILE A 511 -19.65 -0.83 8.93
C ILE A 511 -19.32 0.64 9.16
N LEU A 512 -18.08 1.03 8.88
CA LEU A 512 -17.61 2.41 9.02
C LEU A 512 -18.42 3.39 8.17
N TYR A 513 -18.97 2.97 7.02
CA TYR A 513 -19.63 3.83 6.03
C TYR A 513 -21.16 3.67 5.98
N ILE A 514 -21.75 2.90 6.91
CA ILE A 514 -23.20 2.76 7.05
C ILE A 514 -23.92 4.12 7.13
N PRO A 515 -23.46 5.12 7.92
CA PRO A 515 -24.16 6.40 7.99
C PRO A 515 -24.35 7.06 6.61
N GLN A 516 -23.30 7.05 5.79
CA GLN A 516 -23.35 7.62 4.44
C GLN A 516 -24.19 6.78 3.49
N LEU A 517 -24.15 5.45 3.60
CA LEU A 517 -24.96 4.56 2.78
C LEU A 517 -26.46 4.74 3.06
N VAL A 518 -26.85 4.89 4.33
CA VAL A 518 -28.25 5.18 4.71
C VAL A 518 -28.68 6.55 4.21
N GLN A 519 -27.83 7.57 4.33
CA GLN A 519 -28.14 8.90 3.79
C GLN A 519 -28.20 8.94 2.25
N ALA A 520 -27.45 8.09 1.56
CA ALA A 520 -27.52 7.97 0.10
C ALA A 520 -28.92 7.57 -0.41
N VAL A 521 -29.73 6.89 0.41
CA VAL A 521 -31.13 6.56 0.07
C VAL A 521 -31.97 7.82 -0.18
N ARG A 522 -31.60 8.96 0.41
CA ARG A 522 -32.27 10.25 0.16
C ARG A 522 -32.31 10.56 -1.34
N TYR A 523 -31.24 10.28 -2.06
CA TYR A 523 -31.10 10.58 -3.50
C TYR A 523 -31.34 9.36 -4.40
N ASP A 524 -31.85 8.25 -3.86
CA ASP A 524 -32.03 6.99 -4.60
C ASP A 524 -33.35 6.96 -5.40
N GLU A 525 -33.38 7.67 -6.52
CA GLU A 525 -34.55 7.72 -7.40
C GLU A 525 -34.82 6.38 -8.12
N MET A 526 -33.75 5.62 -8.43
CA MET A 526 -33.83 4.37 -9.19
C MET A 526 -33.92 3.10 -8.31
N GLY A 527 -33.75 3.22 -6.99
CA GLY A 527 -33.81 2.09 -6.06
C GLY A 527 -32.54 1.24 -5.97
N PHE A 528 -31.41 1.69 -6.54
CA PHE A 528 -30.16 0.92 -6.51
C PHE A 528 -29.53 0.88 -5.13
N VAL A 529 -29.59 1.98 -4.37
CA VAL A 529 -29.03 2.05 -3.01
C VAL A 529 -29.89 1.19 -2.08
N ARG A 530 -31.22 1.24 -2.22
CA ARG A 530 -32.15 0.34 -1.54
C ARG A 530 -31.80 -1.12 -1.79
N CYS A 531 -31.66 -1.52 -3.05
CA CYS A 531 -31.30 -2.90 -3.41
C CYS A 531 -29.93 -3.31 -2.85
N LEU A 532 -28.96 -2.40 -2.87
CA LEU A 532 -27.64 -2.61 -2.27
C LEU A 532 -27.73 -2.86 -0.76
N ILE A 533 -28.46 -2.03 -0.01
CA ILE A 533 -28.63 -2.19 1.44
C ILE A 533 -29.25 -3.56 1.77
N LEU A 534 -30.30 -3.96 1.04
CA LEU A 534 -30.91 -5.28 1.20
C LEU A 534 -29.93 -6.41 0.88
N ALA A 535 -29.15 -6.30 -0.19
CA ALA A 535 -28.14 -7.29 -0.53
C ALA A 535 -27.01 -7.37 0.50
N LEU A 536 -26.61 -6.25 1.09
CA LEU A 536 -25.60 -6.20 2.16
C LEU A 536 -26.11 -6.80 3.47
N SER A 537 -27.37 -6.56 3.82
CA SER A 537 -27.97 -7.13 5.03
C SER A 537 -27.97 -8.67 5.05
N LYS A 538 -27.96 -9.30 3.87
CA LYS A 538 -27.92 -10.77 3.72
C LYS A 538 -26.51 -11.35 3.87
N LYS A 539 -25.46 -10.53 3.90
CA LYS A 539 -24.07 -11.02 4.00
C LYS A 539 -23.66 -11.34 5.43
N SER A 540 -24.22 -10.65 6.41
CA SER A 540 -23.78 -10.68 7.80
C SER A 540 -24.91 -10.22 8.71
N ASN A 541 -25.18 -10.99 9.76
CA ASN A 541 -26.19 -10.66 10.76
C ASN A 541 -25.81 -9.36 11.49
N LEU A 542 -24.53 -9.21 11.83
CA LEU A 542 -24.01 -8.01 12.47
C LEU A 542 -24.15 -6.78 11.59
N LEU A 543 -23.86 -6.91 10.29
CA LEU A 543 -24.06 -5.83 9.33
C LEU A 543 -25.54 -5.43 9.23
N ALA A 544 -26.46 -6.41 9.20
CA ALA A 544 -27.90 -6.16 9.22
C ALA A 544 -28.34 -5.41 10.49
N HIS A 545 -27.86 -5.81 11.66
CA HIS A 545 -28.17 -5.13 12.93
C HIS A 545 -27.71 -3.66 12.93
N GLN A 546 -26.48 -3.40 12.47
CA GLN A 546 -25.93 -2.04 12.38
C GLN A 546 -26.70 -1.18 11.36
N LEU A 547 -27.12 -1.77 10.23
CA LEU A 547 -27.99 -1.11 9.26
C LEU A 547 -29.35 -0.75 9.88
N ILE A 548 -29.98 -1.67 10.62
CA ILE A 548 -31.28 -1.42 11.27
C ILE A 548 -31.18 -0.28 12.30
N TRP A 549 -30.15 -0.30 13.16
CA TRP A 549 -29.93 0.79 14.13
C TRP A 549 -29.75 2.15 13.44
N ASN A 550 -28.95 2.20 12.38
CA ASN A 550 -28.70 3.44 11.66
C ASN A 550 -29.94 3.93 10.88
N ILE A 551 -30.67 3.01 10.23
CA ILE A 551 -31.93 3.29 9.54
C ILE A 551 -32.93 3.89 10.51
N ARG A 552 -33.21 3.21 11.63
CA ARG A 552 -34.18 3.66 12.63
C ARG A 552 -33.82 5.00 13.25
N THR A 553 -32.53 5.28 13.42
CA THR A 553 -32.08 6.60 13.89
C THR A 553 -32.36 7.70 12.86
N ASN A 554 -32.17 7.41 11.57
CA ASN A 554 -32.30 8.39 10.49
C ASN A 554 -33.72 8.53 9.90
N THR A 555 -34.72 7.84 10.43
CA THR A 555 -36.13 8.17 10.16
C THR A 555 -36.55 9.46 10.88
N TYR A 556 -35.70 10.00 11.76
CA TYR A 556 -35.90 11.25 12.48
C TYR A 556 -34.77 12.25 12.18
N LYS A 557 -35.12 13.55 12.14
CA LYS A 557 -34.16 14.64 12.01
C LYS A 557 -33.44 14.94 13.32
N ASN A 558 -34.14 14.74 14.42
CA ASN A 558 -33.73 14.99 15.80
C ASN A 558 -34.65 14.15 16.70
N GLU A 559 -34.42 14.16 18.03
CA GLU A 559 -35.05 13.25 19.00
C GLU A 559 -36.55 12.98 18.76
N ASP A 560 -37.34 14.05 18.55
CA ASP A 560 -38.80 13.94 18.47
C ASP A 560 -39.38 14.29 17.10
N THR A 561 -38.57 14.72 16.13
CA THR A 561 -39.07 15.23 14.84
C THR A 561 -38.81 14.22 13.72
N PRO A 562 -39.86 13.57 13.18
CA PRO A 562 -39.72 12.65 12.06
C PRO A 562 -39.21 13.36 10.80
N ASP A 563 -38.29 12.73 10.07
CA ASP A 563 -37.96 13.11 8.70
C ASP A 563 -38.92 12.37 7.76
N GLN A 564 -40.07 12.98 7.45
CA GLN A 564 -41.13 12.31 6.68
C GLN A 564 -40.64 11.71 5.35
N GLU A 565 -39.71 12.38 4.66
CA GLU A 565 -39.15 11.91 3.40
C GLU A 565 -38.30 10.64 3.61
N MET A 566 -37.37 10.69 4.55
CA MET A 566 -36.49 9.56 4.85
C MET A 566 -37.27 8.41 5.49
N GLN A 567 -38.22 8.70 6.37
CA GLN A 567 -39.08 7.69 6.98
C GLN A 567 -39.84 6.89 5.92
N ALA A 568 -40.44 7.56 4.93
CA ALA A 568 -41.15 6.89 3.84
C ALA A 568 -40.24 5.97 3.01
N LYS A 569 -38.96 6.34 2.82
CA LYS A 569 -37.98 5.55 2.06
C LYS A 569 -37.31 4.44 2.87
N LEU A 570 -36.97 4.70 4.12
CA LEU A 570 -36.15 3.83 4.97
C LEU A 570 -36.95 2.77 5.73
N GLU A 571 -38.15 3.11 6.22
CA GLU A 571 -38.99 2.20 7.00
C GLU A 571 -39.32 0.90 6.22
N PRO A 572 -39.66 0.94 4.91
CA PRO A 572 -39.83 -0.28 4.13
C PRO A 572 -38.55 -1.12 4.01
N ILE A 573 -37.38 -0.49 4.03
CA ILE A 573 -36.09 -1.19 3.95
C ILE A 573 -35.85 -1.96 5.24
N ALA A 574 -36.00 -1.32 6.40
CA ALA A 574 -35.84 -1.99 7.69
C ALA A 574 -36.79 -3.18 7.85
N ARG A 575 -38.07 -3.01 7.48
CA ARG A 575 -39.06 -4.11 7.51
C ARG A 575 -38.67 -5.25 6.59
N GLN A 576 -38.17 -4.95 5.39
CA GLN A 576 -37.75 -6.01 4.47
C GLN A 576 -36.53 -6.78 5.02
N ILE A 577 -35.57 -6.11 5.67
CA ILE A 577 -34.45 -6.78 6.33
C ILE A 577 -34.96 -7.75 7.41
N GLU A 578 -35.91 -7.30 8.24
CA GLU A 578 -36.50 -8.12 9.31
C GLU A 578 -37.30 -9.32 8.78
N ILE A 579 -37.94 -9.18 7.63
CA ILE A 579 -38.66 -10.27 6.94
C ILE A 579 -37.68 -11.28 6.34
N ASP A 580 -36.54 -10.80 5.82
CA ASP A 580 -35.53 -11.61 5.13
C ASP A 580 -34.65 -12.43 6.11
N PHE A 581 -34.76 -12.22 7.42
CA PHE A 581 -34.02 -13.00 8.40
C PHE A 581 -34.45 -14.47 8.39
N THR A 582 -33.46 -15.37 8.47
CA THR A 582 -33.72 -16.76 8.85
C THR A 582 -34.25 -16.83 10.29
N HIS A 583 -34.87 -17.94 10.66
CA HIS A 583 -35.39 -18.13 12.02
C HIS A 583 -34.34 -17.86 13.10
N ASP A 584 -33.13 -18.38 12.92
CA ASP A 584 -32.05 -18.25 13.91
C ASP A 584 -31.47 -16.84 13.95
N ALA A 585 -31.29 -16.21 12.78
CA ALA A 585 -30.88 -14.80 12.70
C ALA A 585 -31.91 -13.88 13.36
N ARG A 586 -33.21 -14.16 13.19
CA ARG A 586 -34.30 -13.41 13.83
C ARG A 586 -34.27 -13.55 15.34
N ASN A 587 -34.11 -14.77 15.85
CA ASN A 587 -33.98 -14.99 17.30
C ASN A 587 -32.78 -14.25 17.87
N PHE A 588 -31.64 -14.28 17.18
CA PHE A 588 -30.45 -13.53 17.58
C PHE A 588 -30.68 -12.01 17.59
N TYR A 589 -31.27 -11.47 16.52
CA TYR A 589 -31.68 -10.08 16.41
C TYR A 589 -32.58 -9.65 17.57
N GLU A 590 -33.65 -10.40 17.83
CA GLU A 590 -34.62 -10.10 18.89
C GLU A 590 -33.98 -10.14 20.27
N ARG A 591 -33.11 -11.13 20.56
CA ARG A 591 -32.34 -11.20 21.82
C ARG A 591 -31.45 -9.97 22.03
N VAL A 592 -30.65 -9.61 21.02
CA VAL A 592 -29.69 -8.49 21.09
C VAL A 592 -30.43 -7.16 21.23
N PHE A 593 -31.46 -6.92 20.42
CA PHE A 593 -32.24 -5.68 20.46
C PHE A 593 -33.05 -5.55 21.76
N ALA A 594 -33.63 -6.65 22.27
CA ALA A 594 -34.30 -6.64 23.57
C ALA A 594 -33.34 -6.27 24.71
N PHE A 595 -32.12 -6.84 24.72
CA PHE A 595 -31.09 -6.49 25.69
C PHE A 595 -30.67 -5.01 25.59
N SER A 596 -30.38 -4.51 24.39
CA SER A 596 -30.03 -3.10 24.16
C SER A 596 -31.14 -2.14 24.58
N ASN A 597 -32.40 -2.50 24.34
CA ASN A 597 -33.56 -1.69 24.73
C ASN A 597 -33.75 -1.67 26.26
N ARG A 598 -33.49 -2.78 26.97
CA ARG A 598 -33.49 -2.80 28.44
C ARG A 598 -32.46 -1.83 29.01
N LEU A 599 -31.25 -1.82 28.45
CA LEU A 599 -30.19 -0.88 28.86
C LEU A 599 -30.58 0.58 28.60
N THR A 600 -31.17 0.87 27.44
CA THR A 600 -31.56 2.24 27.09
C THR A 600 -32.66 2.78 28.01
N LYS A 601 -33.63 1.94 28.39
CA LYS A 601 -34.75 2.30 29.29
C LYS A 601 -34.32 2.70 30.70
N VAL A 602 -33.14 2.27 31.17
CA VAL A 602 -32.63 2.65 32.49
C VAL A 602 -32.57 4.17 32.64
N SER A 603 -32.12 4.89 31.60
CA SER A 603 -32.04 6.36 31.62
C SER A 603 -33.40 7.02 31.83
N ASP A 604 -34.44 6.51 31.17
CA ASP A 604 -35.82 7.02 31.31
C ASP A 604 -36.35 6.79 32.73
N THR A 605 -36.10 5.61 33.30
CA THR A 605 -36.51 5.29 34.68
C THR A 605 -35.83 6.20 35.69
N ILE A 606 -34.50 6.35 35.61
CA ILE A 606 -33.72 7.11 36.59
C ILE A 606 -33.89 8.63 36.46
N LYS A 607 -34.35 9.12 35.30
CA LYS A 607 -34.63 10.54 35.06
C LYS A 607 -35.68 11.10 36.03
N SER A 608 -36.66 10.29 36.42
CA SER A 608 -37.72 10.66 37.37
C SER A 608 -37.21 10.92 38.79
N TYR A 609 -36.06 10.35 39.16
CA TYR A 609 -35.48 10.50 40.49
C TYR A 609 -34.63 11.76 40.61
N PRO A 610 -34.59 12.43 41.78
CA PRO A 610 -33.80 13.63 41.98
C PRO A 610 -32.29 13.33 41.88
N LYS A 611 -31.51 14.30 41.37
CA LYS A 611 -30.05 14.19 41.27
C LYS A 611 -29.44 13.86 42.64
N GLY A 612 -28.41 13.01 42.66
CA GLY A 612 -27.72 12.58 43.88
C GLY A 612 -27.93 11.10 44.18
N ASN A 613 -27.92 10.74 45.48
CA ASN A 613 -27.91 9.34 45.93
C ASN A 613 -29.18 8.57 45.53
N SER A 614 -30.35 9.21 45.52
CA SER A 614 -31.61 8.56 45.14
C SER A 614 -31.59 8.04 43.70
N ARG A 615 -31.15 8.88 42.74
CA ARG A 615 -30.97 8.47 41.35
C ARG A 615 -29.90 7.39 41.18
N LYS A 616 -28.82 7.47 41.95
CA LYS A 616 -27.76 6.46 41.94
C LYS A 616 -28.30 5.11 42.39
N GLU A 617 -29.04 5.05 43.49
CA GLU A 617 -29.62 3.80 43.99
C GLU A 617 -30.63 3.20 43.00
N ALA A 618 -31.51 4.03 42.42
CA ALA A 618 -32.43 3.57 41.38
C ALA A 618 -31.69 2.97 40.17
N CYS A 619 -30.59 3.60 39.73
CA CYS A 619 -29.75 3.07 38.66
C CYS A 619 -29.13 1.71 39.02
N LEU A 620 -28.61 1.56 40.24
CA LEU A 620 -28.04 0.29 40.70
C LEU A 620 -29.10 -0.82 40.77
N GLN A 621 -30.32 -0.51 41.21
CA GLN A 621 -31.42 -1.46 41.26
C GLN A 621 -31.80 -1.97 39.86
N GLU A 622 -31.98 -1.07 38.89
CA GLU A 622 -32.27 -1.45 37.50
C GLU A 622 -31.14 -2.30 36.88
N LEU A 623 -29.88 -1.92 37.13
CA LEU A 623 -28.73 -2.67 36.63
C LEU A 623 -28.58 -4.04 37.30
N ARG A 624 -28.99 -4.21 38.56
CA ARG A 624 -29.04 -5.53 39.22
C ARG A 624 -30.07 -6.43 38.55
N THR A 625 -31.25 -5.91 38.25
CA THR A 625 -32.31 -6.64 37.54
C THR A 625 -31.87 -7.06 36.13
N ILE A 626 -31.17 -6.19 35.41
CA ILE A 626 -30.62 -6.55 34.09
C ILE A 626 -29.47 -7.56 34.23
N GLY A 627 -28.63 -7.39 35.25
CA GLY A 627 -27.44 -8.21 35.48
C GLY A 627 -27.74 -9.65 35.92
N SER A 628 -28.87 -9.90 36.57
CA SER A 628 -29.30 -11.26 36.93
C SER A 628 -29.70 -12.10 35.71
N GLU A 629 -30.06 -11.45 34.59
CA GLU A 629 -30.58 -12.12 33.38
C GLU A 629 -29.96 -11.53 32.10
N VAL A 630 -28.63 -11.64 31.99
CA VAL A 630 -27.92 -11.35 30.74
C VAL A 630 -28.16 -12.51 29.76
N PRO A 631 -28.78 -12.28 28.59
CA PRO A 631 -29.03 -13.36 27.65
C PRO A 631 -27.72 -13.88 27.06
N PRO A 632 -27.60 -15.20 26.79
CA PRO A 632 -26.37 -15.77 26.24
C PRO A 632 -26.10 -15.26 24.81
N GLY A 633 -24.82 -15.07 24.50
CA GLY A 633 -24.34 -14.73 23.15
C GLY A 633 -24.64 -13.30 22.69
N VAL A 634 -25.16 -12.41 23.55
CA VAL A 634 -25.40 -11.01 23.19
C VAL A 634 -24.10 -10.19 23.19
N TYR A 635 -24.07 -9.12 22.40
CA TYR A 635 -22.94 -8.19 22.32
C TYR A 635 -23.43 -6.75 22.57
N LEU A 636 -22.50 -5.84 22.88
CA LEU A 636 -22.81 -4.42 22.99
C LEU A 636 -22.85 -3.78 21.59
N PRO A 637 -23.82 -2.89 21.26
CA PRO A 637 -23.88 -2.26 19.94
C PRO A 637 -22.57 -1.62 19.49
N SER A 638 -21.85 -0.99 20.43
CA SER A 638 -20.55 -0.35 20.20
C SER A 638 -19.39 -1.34 20.04
N ASN A 639 -19.53 -2.62 20.41
CA ASN A 639 -18.49 -3.64 20.27
C ASN A 639 -19.03 -4.97 19.72
N PRO A 640 -19.14 -5.10 18.39
CA PRO A 640 -19.61 -6.35 17.74
C PRO A 640 -18.56 -7.47 17.69
N GLU A 641 -17.36 -7.27 18.25
CA GLU A 641 -16.26 -8.27 18.26
C GLU A 641 -16.18 -9.05 19.59
N ALA A 642 -16.95 -8.62 20.59
CA ALA A 642 -16.92 -9.18 21.92
C ALA A 642 -18.33 -9.52 22.42
N ILE A 643 -18.44 -10.62 23.16
CA ILE A 643 -19.68 -11.08 23.76
C ILE A 643 -19.74 -10.62 25.21
N VAL A 644 -20.94 -10.24 25.67
CA VAL A 644 -21.19 -9.88 27.07
C VAL A 644 -21.34 -11.16 27.89
N ILE A 645 -20.46 -11.33 28.87
CA ILE A 645 -20.53 -12.43 29.84
C ILE A 645 -21.41 -12.02 31.02
N SER A 646 -21.16 -10.82 31.56
CA SER A 646 -21.91 -10.32 32.72
C SER A 646 -21.90 -8.81 32.79
N LEU A 647 -22.93 -8.23 33.39
CA LEU A 647 -22.96 -6.82 33.80
C LEU A 647 -22.45 -6.72 35.25
N ILE A 648 -21.71 -5.66 35.58
CA ILE A 648 -21.26 -5.36 36.96
C ILE A 648 -22.15 -4.24 37.50
N PRO A 649 -23.23 -4.54 38.26
CA PRO A 649 -24.22 -3.54 38.65
C PRO A 649 -23.65 -2.43 39.52
N GLU A 650 -22.70 -2.76 40.41
CA GLU A 650 -22.08 -1.82 41.36
C GLU A 650 -21.30 -0.70 40.67
N SER A 651 -20.92 -0.90 39.40
CA SER A 651 -20.23 0.10 38.59
C SER A 651 -21.15 1.20 38.05
N GLY A 652 -22.47 1.02 38.17
CA GLY A 652 -23.49 1.94 37.69
C GLY A 652 -23.36 3.34 38.27
N ALA A 653 -23.23 4.35 37.41
CA ALA A 653 -23.19 5.73 37.84
C ALA A 653 -23.94 6.66 36.86
N PRO A 654 -25.04 7.30 37.30
CA PRO A 654 -25.67 8.39 36.56
C PRO A 654 -24.72 9.59 36.47
N MET A 655 -24.66 10.22 35.30
CA MET A 655 -23.82 11.41 35.08
C MET A 655 -24.51 12.66 35.64
N GLN A 656 -23.71 13.57 36.21
CA GLN A 656 -24.21 14.73 36.98
C GLN A 656 -24.70 15.89 36.10
N SER A 657 -24.13 16.03 34.89
CA SER A 657 -24.24 17.22 34.03
C SER A 657 -25.47 17.27 33.14
N ALA A 658 -26.21 16.16 32.94
CA ALA A 658 -27.26 16.11 31.92
C ALA A 658 -28.69 16.04 32.49
N ALA A 659 -29.58 16.88 31.93
CA ALA A 659 -31.01 16.88 32.23
C ALA A 659 -31.70 15.56 31.86
N LYS A 660 -31.08 14.79 30.96
CA LYS A 660 -31.60 13.54 30.40
C LYS A 660 -31.01 12.27 31.03
N ALA A 661 -30.27 12.44 32.13
CA ALA A 661 -29.78 11.38 33.03
C ALA A 661 -29.07 10.18 32.33
N PRO A 662 -28.07 10.42 31.45
CA PRO A 662 -27.22 9.35 30.95
C PRO A 662 -26.47 8.69 32.10
N TYR A 663 -26.08 7.43 31.91
CA TYR A 663 -25.35 6.67 32.93
C TYR A 663 -24.24 5.84 32.29
N ARG A 664 -23.24 5.51 33.09
CA ARG A 664 -22.18 4.56 32.74
C ARG A 664 -22.38 3.23 33.46
N ALA A 665 -22.03 2.15 32.78
CA ALA A 665 -22.02 0.80 33.33
C ALA A 665 -20.83 0.00 32.78
N THR A 666 -20.33 -0.95 33.58
CA THR A 666 -19.21 -1.83 33.21
C THR A 666 -19.70 -3.24 32.98
N PHE A 667 -19.23 -3.84 31.89
CA PHE A 667 -19.52 -5.19 31.47
C PHE A 667 -18.24 -6.01 31.49
N ARG A 668 -18.34 -7.28 31.88
CA ARG A 668 -17.30 -8.27 31.58
C ARG A 668 -17.60 -8.84 30.20
N VAL A 669 -16.65 -8.69 29.30
CA VAL A 669 -16.78 -9.11 27.91
C VAL A 669 -15.64 -10.05 27.54
N GLN A 670 -15.87 -10.90 26.53
CA GLN A 670 -14.87 -11.80 25.96
C GLN A 670 -14.67 -11.48 24.49
N THR A 671 -13.43 -11.18 24.09
CA THR A 671 -13.10 -11.01 22.67
C THR A 671 -13.11 -12.37 21.98
N VAL A 672 -13.95 -12.50 20.95
CA VAL A 672 -14.11 -13.75 20.18
C VAL A 672 -14.00 -13.50 18.66
N GLY A 673 -14.11 -12.23 18.23
CA GLY A 673 -14.10 -11.83 16.82
C GLY A 673 -15.47 -11.99 16.15
N ILE A 674 -15.67 -11.25 15.07
CA ILE A 674 -16.96 -11.12 14.35
C ILE A 674 -17.52 -12.49 13.93
N GLU A 675 -16.68 -13.36 13.35
CA GLU A 675 -17.12 -14.68 12.88
C GLU A 675 -17.71 -15.54 14.02
N GLN A 676 -17.11 -15.49 15.21
CA GLN A 676 -17.61 -16.26 16.36
C GLN A 676 -18.86 -15.63 16.98
N VAL A 677 -18.96 -14.29 17.00
CA VAL A 677 -20.20 -13.61 17.40
C VAL A 677 -21.34 -13.98 16.46
N GLU A 678 -21.10 -14.06 15.16
CA GLU A 678 -22.14 -14.47 14.20
C GLU A 678 -22.61 -15.92 14.39
N ARG A 679 -21.71 -16.80 14.83
CA ARG A 679 -22.09 -18.18 15.20
C ARG A 679 -23.00 -18.24 16.41
N CYS A 680 -23.06 -17.22 17.25
CA CYS A 680 -24.04 -17.15 18.35
C CYS A 680 -25.49 -16.97 17.86
N ALA A 681 -25.69 -16.78 16.56
CA ALA A 681 -27.02 -16.92 15.97
C ALA A 681 -27.48 -18.38 15.95
N ASP A 682 -26.56 -19.33 15.79
CA ASP A 682 -26.85 -20.76 15.81
C ASP A 682 -27.19 -21.21 17.24
N PRO A 683 -28.39 -21.79 17.47
CA PRO A 683 -28.79 -22.29 18.79
C PRO A 683 -27.91 -23.43 19.31
N ASP A 684 -27.24 -24.18 18.42
CA ASP A 684 -26.40 -25.33 18.79
C ASP A 684 -24.95 -24.91 19.10
N TYR A 685 -24.60 -23.63 18.92
CA TYR A 685 -23.26 -23.13 19.17
C TYR A 685 -23.01 -22.89 20.67
N GLU A 686 -22.23 -23.79 21.28
CA GLU A 686 -21.69 -23.58 22.63
C GLU A 686 -20.42 -22.72 22.58
N LEU A 687 -20.46 -21.59 23.28
CA LEU A 687 -19.32 -20.71 23.43
C LEU A 687 -18.18 -21.41 24.20
N MET A 688 -17.01 -21.53 23.57
CA MET A 688 -15.81 -21.99 24.26
C MET A 688 -15.45 -21.00 25.38
N GLN A 689 -15.38 -21.50 26.61
CA GLN A 689 -14.96 -20.72 27.77
C GLN A 689 -13.43 -20.56 27.78
N ASP A 690 -12.93 -19.63 26.97
CA ASP A 690 -11.55 -19.17 27.09
C ASP A 690 -11.49 -17.94 28.00
N PHE A 691 -11.11 -18.17 29.26
CA PHE A 691 -10.99 -17.12 30.26
C PHE A 691 -9.81 -16.15 29.98
N SER A 692 -8.88 -16.50 29.08
CA SER A 692 -7.70 -15.67 28.82
C SER A 692 -8.01 -14.35 28.07
N ASN A 693 -9.16 -14.27 27.39
CA ASN A 693 -9.57 -13.12 26.57
C ASN A 693 -10.68 -12.28 27.20
N GLN A 694 -10.86 -12.34 28.52
CA GLN A 694 -11.88 -11.56 29.23
C GLN A 694 -11.33 -10.22 29.73
N TYR A 695 -12.10 -9.14 29.55
CA TYR A 695 -11.76 -7.81 30.06
C TYR A 695 -13.02 -7.04 30.49
N SER A 696 -12.81 -5.95 31.22
CA SER A 696 -13.87 -5.03 31.61
C SER A 696 -14.03 -3.94 30.55
N GLN A 697 -15.22 -3.85 29.97
CA GLN A 697 -15.59 -2.78 29.04
C GLN A 697 -16.62 -1.87 29.69
N MET A 698 -16.31 -0.57 29.75
CA MET A 698 -17.24 0.45 30.25
C MET A 698 -17.92 1.14 29.08
N ALA A 699 -19.23 1.37 29.19
CA ALA A 699 -20.03 2.07 28.20
C ALA A 699 -20.96 3.10 28.85
N ILE A 700 -21.22 4.18 28.12
CA ILE A 700 -22.18 5.23 28.47
C ILE A 700 -23.42 5.04 27.60
N PHE A 701 -24.58 5.05 28.23
CA PHE A 701 -25.87 5.04 27.56
C PHE A 701 -26.44 6.46 27.62
N LYS A 702 -26.45 7.14 26.48
CA LYS A 702 -27.05 8.47 26.31
C LYS A 702 -28.47 8.34 25.77
N VAL A 703 -29.42 9.04 26.38
CA VAL A 703 -30.81 9.14 25.95
C VAL A 703 -31.20 10.60 25.84
N GLY A 704 -31.87 10.91 24.74
CA GLY A 704 -32.14 12.26 24.24
C GLY A 704 -30.89 13.08 23.97
N ASP A 705 -29.80 12.51 23.46
CA ASP A 705 -28.74 13.32 22.83
C ASP A 705 -28.45 12.69 21.47
N ASP A 706 -28.37 13.53 20.43
CA ASP A 706 -28.06 13.05 19.08
C ASP A 706 -26.55 12.79 18.93
N VAL A 707 -26.18 11.52 19.03
CA VAL A 707 -24.77 11.08 18.92
C VAL A 707 -24.28 10.98 17.47
N ARG A 708 -25.10 11.29 16.45
CA ARG A 708 -24.67 11.18 15.04
C ARG A 708 -23.52 12.13 14.69
N GLN A 709 -23.42 13.27 15.37
CA GLN A 709 -22.29 14.19 15.22
C GLN A 709 -20.99 13.55 15.69
N ASP A 710 -20.99 12.92 16.87
CA ASP A 710 -19.85 12.16 17.39
C ASP A 710 -19.44 11.04 16.44
N ILE A 711 -20.42 10.29 15.91
CA ILE A 711 -20.16 9.20 14.94
C ILE A 711 -19.40 9.74 13.72
N LEU A 712 -19.84 10.87 13.15
CA LEU A 712 -19.18 11.47 12.00
C LEU A 712 -17.76 11.95 12.32
N ALA A 713 -17.57 12.60 13.48
CA ALA A 713 -16.24 13.05 13.91
C ALA A 713 -15.27 11.87 14.08
N LEU A 714 -15.69 10.84 14.82
CA LEU A 714 -14.91 9.63 15.06
C LEU A 714 -14.61 8.85 13.78
N GLN A 715 -15.56 8.81 12.85
CA GLN A 715 -15.36 8.19 11.54
C GLN A 715 -14.25 8.90 10.74
N LEU A 716 -14.27 10.23 10.70
CA LEU A 716 -13.23 11.03 10.03
C LEU A 716 -11.87 10.86 10.73
N MET A 717 -11.84 10.82 12.06
CA MET A 717 -10.62 10.57 12.83
C MET A 717 -10.07 9.17 12.61
N ARG A 718 -10.93 8.15 12.44
CA ARG A 718 -10.51 6.80 12.06
C ARG A 718 -9.85 6.79 10.68
N LEU A 719 -10.38 7.56 9.74
CA LEU A 719 -9.76 7.73 8.43
C LEU A 719 -8.41 8.44 8.54
N PHE A 720 -8.28 9.47 9.39
CA PHE A 720 -7.00 10.13 9.65
C PHE A 720 -5.96 9.14 10.21
N GLN A 721 -6.35 8.35 11.22
CA GLN A 721 -5.48 7.34 11.82
C GLN A 721 -4.99 6.32 10.78
N ASN A 722 -5.91 5.80 9.95
CA ASN A 722 -5.55 4.87 8.87
C ASN A 722 -4.57 5.51 7.88
N ILE A 723 -4.73 6.79 7.55
CA ILE A 723 -3.80 7.52 6.66
C ILE A 723 -2.43 7.68 7.33
N PHE A 724 -2.38 8.05 8.61
CA PHE A 724 -1.12 8.19 9.34
C PHE A 724 -0.35 6.86 9.39
N GLU A 725 -1.04 5.75 9.64
CA GLU A 725 -0.46 4.40 9.60
C GLU A 725 0.02 4.02 8.19
N GLN A 726 -0.76 4.32 7.15
CA GLN A 726 -0.39 4.09 5.75
C GLN A 726 0.81 4.91 5.28
N GLU A 727 1.01 6.09 5.88
CA GLU A 727 2.14 6.98 5.65
C GLU A 727 3.28 6.77 6.66
N GLY A 728 3.17 5.75 7.53
CA GLY A 728 4.18 5.39 8.53
C GLY A 728 4.54 6.52 9.50
N LEU A 729 3.57 7.38 9.82
CA LEU A 729 3.73 8.46 10.79
C LEU A 729 3.39 7.98 12.20
N GLU A 730 4.23 8.35 13.17
CA GLU A 730 4.01 8.07 14.59
C GLU A 730 2.98 9.06 15.19
N LEU A 731 1.73 8.94 14.75
CA LEU A 731 0.59 9.73 15.21
C LEU A 731 -0.45 8.80 15.82
N TYR A 732 -1.06 9.24 16.92
CA TYR A 732 -1.98 8.41 17.70
C TYR A 732 -3.33 9.11 17.93
N LEU A 733 -4.39 8.55 17.34
CA LEU A 733 -5.78 8.89 17.65
C LEU A 733 -6.48 7.67 18.25
N TYR A 734 -7.04 7.82 19.45
CA TYR A 734 -7.93 6.82 20.02
C TYR A 734 -9.36 7.06 19.54
N THR A 735 -9.82 6.22 18.62
CA THR A 735 -11.17 6.29 18.05
C THR A 735 -12.09 5.32 18.77
N TYR A 736 -12.63 5.74 19.91
CA TYR A 736 -13.66 4.98 20.63
C TYR A 736 -14.92 4.81 19.77
N ARG A 737 -15.70 3.75 20.02
CA ARG A 737 -16.88 3.45 19.20
C ARG A 737 -18.14 4.07 19.78
N VAL A 738 -18.91 4.69 18.89
CA VAL A 738 -20.21 5.28 19.17
C VAL A 738 -21.21 4.73 18.18
N ILE A 739 -22.35 4.24 18.67
CA ILE A 739 -23.45 3.75 17.84
C ILE A 739 -24.73 4.41 18.29
N ALA A 740 -25.45 5.00 17.34
CA ALA A 740 -26.82 5.48 17.55
C ALA A 740 -27.75 4.28 17.47
N THR A 741 -28.43 3.97 18.57
CA THR A 741 -29.30 2.78 18.66
C THR A 741 -30.75 3.10 18.34
N SER A 742 -31.17 4.35 18.51
CA SER A 742 -32.51 4.87 18.23
C SER A 742 -32.45 6.39 18.11
N PRO A 743 -33.51 7.06 17.61
CA PRO A 743 -33.60 8.52 17.61
C PRO A 743 -33.31 9.10 19.00
N GLY A 744 -32.30 9.96 19.09
CA GLY A 744 -31.89 10.54 20.39
C GLY A 744 -31.16 9.60 21.34
N CYS A 745 -30.90 8.34 20.98
CA CYS A 745 -30.28 7.36 21.86
C CYS A 745 -28.96 6.86 21.27
N GLY A 746 -27.97 6.69 22.15
CA GLY A 746 -26.65 6.25 21.74
C GLY A 746 -25.91 5.48 22.82
N VAL A 747 -25.06 4.55 22.35
CA VAL A 747 -24.10 3.83 23.20
C VAL A 747 -22.71 4.32 22.83
N ILE A 748 -21.97 4.79 23.84
CA ILE A 748 -20.63 5.33 23.71
C ILE A 748 -19.68 4.45 24.50
N GLU A 749 -18.66 3.90 23.85
CA GLU A 749 -17.56 3.21 24.52
C GLU A 749 -16.73 4.21 25.34
N CYS A 750 -16.47 3.88 26.61
CA CYS A 750 -15.57 4.68 27.42
C CYS A 750 -14.11 4.42 27.06
N VAL A 751 -13.30 5.47 27.08
CA VAL A 751 -11.84 5.34 26.94
C VAL A 751 -11.31 4.56 28.14
N PRO A 752 -10.67 3.39 27.94
CA PRO A 752 -10.18 2.56 29.03
C PRO A 752 -9.05 3.27 29.77
N ASN A 753 -8.91 2.97 31.07
CA ASN A 753 -7.74 3.37 31.88
C ASN A 753 -7.36 4.86 31.73
N SER A 754 -8.36 5.74 31.76
CA SER A 754 -8.16 7.16 31.51
C SER A 754 -8.91 8.02 32.53
N ARG A 755 -8.39 9.24 32.74
CA ARG A 755 -8.98 10.24 33.64
C ARG A 755 -9.09 11.57 32.93
N SER A 756 -10.18 12.30 33.15
CA SER A 756 -10.31 13.66 32.59
C SER A 756 -9.33 14.62 33.28
N ARG A 757 -8.88 15.66 32.56
CA ARG A 757 -8.03 16.72 33.13
C ARG A 757 -8.74 17.45 34.27
N GLU A 758 -10.07 17.57 34.18
CA GLU A 758 -10.92 18.08 35.26
C GLU A 758 -10.84 17.20 36.52
N ASP A 759 -10.99 15.88 36.38
CA ASP A 759 -10.89 14.94 37.50
C ASP A 759 -9.49 14.95 38.14
N ILE A 760 -8.44 15.08 37.33
CA ILE A 760 -7.07 15.22 37.84
C ILE A 760 -6.98 16.49 38.68
N GLY A 761 -7.44 17.64 38.17
CA GLY A 761 -7.39 18.91 38.89
C GLY A 761 -8.17 18.90 40.21
N ARG A 762 -9.38 18.33 40.22
CA ARG A 762 -10.22 18.26 41.43
C ARG A 762 -9.68 17.33 42.51
N ASN A 763 -9.12 16.18 42.12
CA ASN A 763 -8.73 15.15 43.09
C ASN A 763 -7.30 15.32 43.61
N THR A 764 -6.46 16.08 42.92
CA THR A 764 -5.03 16.17 43.26
C THR A 764 -4.54 17.60 43.54
N GLU A 765 -5.32 18.64 43.23
CA GLU A 765 -4.93 20.06 43.32
C GLU A 765 -3.63 20.42 42.56
N VAL A 766 -3.11 19.52 41.71
CA VAL A 766 -1.89 19.75 40.93
C VAL A 766 -2.17 19.99 39.45
N GLY A 767 -1.27 20.72 38.81
CA GLY A 767 -1.26 20.92 37.36
C GLY A 767 -0.97 19.63 36.59
N LEU A 768 -1.23 19.64 35.28
CA LEU A 768 -1.02 18.44 34.45
C LEU A 768 0.45 17.99 34.42
N PHE A 769 1.39 18.94 34.42
CA PHE A 769 2.82 18.63 34.40
C PHE A 769 3.27 17.94 35.70
N GLU A 770 2.82 18.44 36.84
CA GLU A 770 3.07 17.86 38.15
C GLU A 770 2.44 16.46 38.27
N TYR A 771 1.22 16.28 37.74
CA TYR A 771 0.61 14.96 37.65
C TYR A 771 1.49 13.97 36.85
N PHE A 772 2.04 14.40 35.71
CA PHE A 772 2.97 13.59 34.92
C PHE A 772 4.22 13.21 35.73
N ARG A 773 4.79 14.14 36.50
CA ARG A 773 5.95 13.86 37.37
C ARG A 773 5.60 12.89 38.51
N HIS A 774 4.41 13.00 39.09
CA HIS A 774 3.96 12.10 40.15
C HIS A 774 3.71 10.67 39.65
N VAL A 775 3.09 10.50 38.47
CA VAL A 775 2.73 9.18 37.93
C VAL A 775 3.91 8.49 37.23
N TYR A 776 4.71 9.25 36.49
CA TYR A 776 5.77 8.70 35.65
C TYR A 776 7.18 8.88 36.22
N GLY A 777 7.34 9.68 37.27
CA GLY A 777 8.63 9.96 37.91
C GLY A 777 9.30 11.21 37.36
N LYS A 778 10.59 11.35 37.65
CA LYS A 778 11.40 12.51 37.19
C LYS A 778 11.48 12.57 35.67
N ASP A 779 11.67 13.78 35.16
CA ASP A 779 11.63 14.11 33.74
C ASP A 779 12.64 13.32 32.89
N ASP A 780 13.78 12.94 33.47
CA ASP A 780 14.85 12.14 32.86
C ASP A 780 14.60 10.62 32.91
N SER A 781 13.59 10.17 33.66
CA SER A 781 13.29 8.75 33.79
C SER A 781 12.73 8.13 32.51
N ILE A 782 13.06 6.87 32.25
CA ILE A 782 12.59 6.12 31.07
C ILE A 782 11.06 6.13 30.99
N LYS A 783 10.37 6.00 32.13
CA LYS A 783 8.91 5.98 32.20
C LYS A 783 8.31 7.34 31.81
N PHE A 784 8.86 8.45 32.31
CA PHE A 784 8.45 9.79 31.91
C PHE A 784 8.75 10.06 30.44
N GLN A 785 9.91 9.64 29.93
CA GLN A 785 10.26 9.80 28.51
C GLN A 785 9.31 9.06 27.58
N LYS A 786 8.92 7.83 27.94
CA LYS A 786 7.90 7.07 27.20
C LYS A 786 6.54 7.76 27.24
N ALA A 787 6.09 8.20 28.41
CA ALA A 787 4.82 8.90 28.55
C ALA A 787 4.81 10.24 27.79
N ARG A 788 5.92 11.00 27.83
CA ARG A 788 6.11 12.23 27.05
C ARG A 788 6.07 11.96 25.55
N ARG A 789 6.68 10.87 25.09
CA ARG A 789 6.60 10.45 23.67
C ARG A 789 5.16 10.19 23.26
N ASN A 790 4.43 9.39 24.05
CA ASN A 790 3.02 9.08 23.85
C ASN A 790 2.14 10.34 23.85
N PHE A 791 2.43 11.26 24.78
CA PHE A 791 1.79 12.56 24.86
C PHE A 791 2.01 13.38 23.58
N VAL A 792 3.26 13.49 23.09
CA VAL A 792 3.58 14.23 21.87
C VAL A 792 2.89 13.63 20.63
N MET A 793 2.93 12.30 20.46
CA MET A 793 2.32 11.61 19.32
C MET A 793 0.79 11.82 19.28
N SER A 794 0.13 11.68 20.43
CA SER A 794 -1.31 11.86 20.54
C SER A 794 -1.72 13.34 20.44
N MET A 795 -0.97 14.23 21.10
CA MET A 795 -1.20 15.67 21.05
C MET A 795 -1.10 16.21 19.62
N ALA A 796 -0.12 15.76 18.83
CA ALA A 796 0.01 16.15 17.43
C ALA A 796 -1.18 15.68 16.59
N ALA A 797 -1.59 14.42 16.76
CA ALA A 797 -2.69 13.84 15.98
C ALA A 797 -4.03 14.50 16.32
N TYR A 798 -4.34 14.70 17.61
CA TYR A 798 -5.55 15.41 18.03
C TYR A 798 -5.50 16.89 17.61
N SER A 799 -4.34 17.56 17.66
CA SER A 799 -4.22 18.95 17.17
C SER A 799 -4.60 19.07 15.69
N ILE A 800 -4.17 18.12 14.84
CA ILE A 800 -4.60 18.04 13.45
C ILE A 800 -6.12 17.81 13.37
N ALA A 801 -6.67 16.88 14.14
CA ALA A 801 -8.10 16.59 14.14
C ALA A 801 -8.96 17.81 14.57
N LEU A 802 -8.55 18.53 15.63
CA LEU A 802 -9.22 19.76 16.07
C LEU A 802 -9.22 20.83 14.98
N PHE A 803 -8.08 21.03 14.32
CA PHE A 803 -7.96 21.97 13.20
C PHE A 803 -8.84 21.55 12.01
N MET A 804 -8.79 20.26 11.64
CA MET A 804 -9.49 19.68 10.48
C MET A 804 -10.99 19.47 10.68
N LEU A 805 -11.47 19.37 11.92
CA LEU A 805 -12.90 19.21 12.21
C LEU A 805 -13.50 20.43 12.89
N GLN A 806 -12.70 21.44 13.25
CA GLN A 806 -13.14 22.64 13.99
C GLN A 806 -13.94 22.26 15.24
N ILE A 807 -13.39 21.35 16.05
CA ILE A 807 -14.02 20.98 17.31
C ILE A 807 -13.74 22.08 18.33
N LYS A 808 -14.79 22.77 18.80
CA LYS A 808 -14.63 24.02 19.57
C LYS A 808 -14.76 23.86 21.08
N ASP A 809 -15.56 22.91 21.55
CA ASP A 809 -15.88 22.75 22.99
C ASP A 809 -14.77 22.02 23.78
N ARG A 810 -13.54 22.55 23.77
CA ARG A 810 -12.32 21.89 24.29
C ARG A 810 -11.93 22.38 25.68
N HIS A 811 -12.81 22.12 26.64
CA HIS A 811 -12.56 22.34 28.07
C HIS A 811 -11.92 21.12 28.75
N ASN A 812 -11.43 21.27 29.99
CA ASN A 812 -10.69 20.23 30.72
C ASN A 812 -11.49 18.95 31.00
N GLY A 813 -12.82 19.02 31.13
CA GLY A 813 -13.68 17.82 31.19
C GLY A 813 -13.70 16.96 29.92
N ASN A 814 -13.43 17.54 28.75
CA ASN A 814 -13.45 16.84 27.45
C ASN A 814 -12.05 16.38 26.99
N ILE A 815 -11.06 16.49 27.86
CA ILE A 815 -9.67 16.11 27.62
C ILE A 815 -9.30 15.06 28.65
N MET A 816 -8.92 13.87 28.20
CA MET A 816 -8.52 12.75 29.04
C MET A 816 -7.04 12.45 28.88
N ILE A 817 -6.43 11.91 29.93
CA ILE A 817 -5.09 11.32 29.90
C ILE A 817 -5.24 9.84 30.24
N ASP A 818 -4.70 8.97 29.40
CA ASP A 818 -4.61 7.53 29.70
C ASP A 818 -3.39 7.21 30.57
N ASP A 819 -3.35 5.99 31.11
CA ASP A 819 -2.26 5.54 31.98
C ASP A 819 -0.90 5.48 31.27
N GLU A 820 -0.85 5.46 29.92
CA GLU A 820 0.39 5.48 29.13
C GLU A 820 0.89 6.89 28.78
N GLY A 821 0.12 7.93 29.10
CA GLY A 821 0.45 9.33 28.88
C GLY A 821 -0.10 9.90 27.57
N HIS A 822 -0.98 9.19 26.85
CA HIS A 822 -1.67 9.75 25.68
C HIS A 822 -2.72 10.76 26.11
N ILE A 823 -2.84 11.84 25.35
CA ILE A 823 -3.99 12.75 25.44
C ILE A 823 -5.10 12.26 24.50
N VAL A 824 -6.31 12.16 25.02
CA VAL A 824 -7.49 11.69 24.29
C VAL A 824 -8.59 12.73 24.42
N HIS A 825 -9.08 13.24 23.30
CA HIS A 825 -10.24 14.13 23.29
C HIS A 825 -11.53 13.31 23.18
N ILE A 826 -12.57 13.73 23.91
CA ILE A 826 -13.90 13.13 23.89
C ILE A 826 -14.98 14.19 23.65
N ASP A 827 -16.22 13.75 23.42
CA ASP A 827 -17.42 14.58 23.22
C ASP A 827 -17.28 15.55 22.04
N PHE A 828 -17.70 15.14 20.84
CA PHE A 828 -17.50 15.91 19.61
C PHE A 828 -18.77 16.63 19.13
N GLY A 829 -19.75 16.86 20.00
CA GLY A 829 -21.03 17.49 19.64
C GLY A 829 -20.90 18.90 19.01
N PHE A 830 -19.81 19.62 19.29
CA PHE A 830 -19.52 20.93 18.70
C PHE A 830 -18.38 20.84 17.68
N MET A 831 -18.72 20.53 16.43
CA MET A 831 -17.79 20.42 15.30
C MET A 831 -18.22 21.25 14.09
N PHE A 832 -17.29 21.48 13.16
CA PHE A 832 -17.45 22.29 11.96
C PHE A 832 -17.89 23.73 12.26
N GLU A 833 -19.17 24.05 12.03
CA GLU A 833 -19.68 25.41 12.15
C GLU A 833 -20.40 25.69 13.47
N SER A 834 -20.58 24.67 14.33
CA SER A 834 -21.15 24.83 15.66
C SER A 834 -20.07 25.17 16.70
N SER A 835 -20.39 26.08 17.61
CA SER A 835 -19.58 26.41 18.79
C SER A 835 -20.47 26.66 20.01
N PRO A 836 -19.97 26.41 21.23
CA PRO A 836 -20.65 26.76 22.46
C PRO A 836 -21.04 28.25 22.55
N GLY A 837 -21.98 28.57 23.45
CA GLY A 837 -22.30 29.96 23.80
C GLY A 837 -22.91 30.81 22.67
N GLY A 838 -23.72 30.23 21.78
CA GLY A 838 -24.37 30.99 20.69
C GLY A 838 -23.51 31.18 19.44
N ASN A 839 -22.41 30.44 19.32
CA ASN A 839 -21.47 30.46 18.18
C ASN A 839 -20.62 31.72 18.04
N MET A 840 -20.06 32.18 19.15
CA MET A 840 -19.15 33.32 19.16
C MET A 840 -17.82 33.05 18.44
N ARG A 841 -17.51 31.77 18.10
CA ARG A 841 -16.29 31.32 17.38
C ARG A 841 -14.98 31.90 17.97
N PHE A 842 -14.95 32.06 19.29
CA PHE A 842 -13.83 32.68 19.99
C PHE A 842 -12.71 31.68 20.29
N GLU A 843 -13.01 30.39 20.22
CA GLU A 843 -12.14 29.29 20.60
C GLU A 843 -10.97 29.09 19.62
N PRO A 844 -9.78 28.75 20.13
CA PRO A 844 -8.61 28.52 19.29
C PRO A 844 -8.82 27.31 18.36
N ASP A 845 -8.09 27.29 17.24
CA ASP A 845 -8.13 26.16 16.29
C ASP A 845 -7.49 24.89 16.86
N ILE A 846 -6.45 25.07 17.69
CA ILE A 846 -5.75 24.00 18.40
C ILE A 846 -5.75 24.35 19.89
N LYS A 847 -6.13 23.40 20.75
CA LYS A 847 -6.04 23.54 22.19
C LYS A 847 -4.59 23.27 22.62
N LEU A 848 -3.81 24.32 22.85
CA LEU A 848 -2.43 24.21 23.33
C LEU A 848 -2.25 25.09 24.57
N THR A 849 -2.22 24.47 25.76
CA THR A 849 -2.08 25.17 27.04
C THR A 849 -0.63 25.23 27.50
N ALA A 850 -0.33 26.12 28.45
CA ALA A 850 1.00 26.23 29.04
C ALA A 850 1.45 24.91 29.70
N GLU A 851 0.56 24.23 30.43
CA GLU A 851 0.87 22.94 31.07
C GLU A 851 1.21 21.84 30.04
N MET A 852 0.51 21.82 28.90
CA MET A 852 0.80 20.89 27.82
C MET A 852 2.18 21.16 27.19
N ILE A 853 2.54 22.43 27.03
CA ILE A 853 3.88 22.83 26.55
C ILE A 853 4.96 22.44 27.57
N LEU A 854 4.70 22.61 28.87
CA LEU A 854 5.62 22.22 29.95
C LEU A 854 5.94 20.71 29.95
N ILE A 855 4.96 19.84 29.66
CA ILE A 855 5.21 18.39 29.49
C ILE A 855 6.17 18.12 28.33
N MET A 856 6.10 18.94 27.28
CA MET A 856 7.03 18.91 26.15
C MET A 856 8.35 19.66 26.44
N GLY A 857 8.51 20.23 27.64
CA GLY A 857 9.64 21.06 28.05
C GLY A 857 9.30 22.55 27.94
N ASP A 858 9.62 23.13 26.79
CA ASP A 858 9.32 24.52 26.46
C ASP A 858 9.16 24.67 24.93
N LEU A 859 8.98 25.89 24.44
CA LEU A 859 8.79 26.18 23.01
C LEU A 859 10.04 25.89 22.15
N THR A 860 11.21 25.77 22.78
CA THR A 860 12.51 25.48 22.12
C THR A 860 12.92 24.03 22.25
N ALA A 861 12.32 23.28 23.19
CA ALA A 861 12.67 21.92 23.52
C ALA A 861 12.51 20.96 22.33
N PRO A 862 13.38 19.93 22.19
CA PRO A 862 13.29 18.96 21.10
C PRO A 862 11.93 18.27 20.99
N ALA A 863 11.27 17.98 22.11
CA ALA A 863 9.95 17.36 22.12
C ALA A 863 8.85 18.27 21.53
N PHE A 864 8.91 19.58 21.78
CA PHE A 864 7.98 20.54 21.16
C PHE A 864 8.28 20.74 19.67
N GLN A 865 9.56 20.77 19.28
CA GLN A 865 9.92 20.80 17.86
C GLN A 865 9.44 19.54 17.14
N TRP A 866 9.54 18.38 17.77
CA TRP A 866 9.02 17.12 17.23
C TRP A 866 7.48 17.12 17.13
N PHE A 867 6.78 17.66 18.13
CA PHE A 867 5.33 17.91 18.06
C PHE A 867 4.95 18.75 16.83
N LYS A 868 5.64 19.87 16.58
CA LYS A 868 5.38 20.70 15.39
C LYS A 868 5.65 19.95 14.09
N GLU A 869 6.74 19.20 14.04
CA GLU A 869 7.12 18.39 12.89
C GLU A 869 6.06 17.32 12.57
N LEU A 870 5.59 16.58 13.58
CA LEU A 870 4.51 15.60 13.45
C LEU A 870 3.19 16.24 13.01
N CYS A 871 2.83 17.40 13.57
CA CYS A 871 1.64 18.14 13.15
C CYS A 871 1.68 18.50 11.65
N ILE A 872 2.82 19.01 11.18
CA ILE A 872 2.98 19.42 9.78
C ILE A 872 2.98 18.19 8.86
N LYS A 873 3.76 17.15 9.19
CA LYS A 873 3.79 15.89 8.42
C LYS A 873 2.42 15.24 8.33
N GLY A 874 1.70 15.17 9.45
CA GLY A 874 0.34 14.64 9.50
C GLY A 874 -0.64 15.48 8.66
N TYR A 875 -0.58 16.81 8.76
CA TYR A 875 -1.40 17.68 7.90
C TYR A 875 -1.12 17.45 6.41
N LEU A 876 0.15 17.39 6.00
CA LEU A 876 0.54 17.10 4.62
C LEU A 876 0.04 15.73 4.15
N ALA A 877 0.10 14.71 5.01
CA ALA A 877 -0.40 13.36 4.71
C ALA A 877 -1.92 13.31 4.47
N LEU A 878 -2.71 14.17 5.12
CA LEU A 878 -4.17 14.21 4.91
C LEU A 878 -4.57 14.91 3.60
N ARG A 879 -3.78 15.86 3.09
CA ARG A 879 -4.15 16.70 1.92
C ARG A 879 -4.51 15.90 0.66
N PRO A 880 -3.79 14.83 0.26
CA PRO A 880 -4.16 14.01 -0.89
C PRO A 880 -5.55 13.38 -0.79
N TYR A 881 -6.03 13.12 0.44
CA TYR A 881 -7.32 12.47 0.71
C TYR A 881 -8.48 13.48 0.87
N ARG A 882 -8.30 14.75 0.49
CA ARG A 882 -9.33 15.80 0.63
C ARG A 882 -10.71 15.39 0.09
N HIS A 883 -10.74 14.71 -1.06
CA HIS A 883 -11.99 14.34 -1.72
C HIS A 883 -12.76 13.29 -0.92
N HIS A 884 -12.04 12.40 -0.20
CA HIS A 884 -12.65 11.43 0.70
C HIS A 884 -13.37 12.13 1.85
N PHE A 885 -12.72 13.09 2.52
CA PHE A 885 -13.34 13.83 3.62
C PHE A 885 -14.56 14.65 3.15
N ILE A 886 -14.42 15.34 2.02
CA ILE A 886 -15.51 16.11 1.41
C ILE A 886 -16.69 15.20 1.07
N THR A 887 -16.43 14.01 0.52
CA THR A 887 -17.48 13.05 0.15
C THR A 887 -18.26 12.55 1.36
N LEU A 888 -17.56 12.14 2.42
CA LEU A 888 -18.20 11.64 3.64
C LEU A 888 -19.06 12.70 4.32
N VAL A 889 -18.61 13.96 4.31
CA VAL A 889 -19.38 15.09 4.85
C VAL A 889 -20.53 15.48 3.93
N ALA A 890 -20.33 15.48 2.60
CA ALA A 890 -21.34 15.87 1.61
C ALA A 890 -22.59 14.98 1.66
N LEU A 891 -22.42 13.68 1.93
CA LEU A 891 -23.53 12.74 2.10
C LEU A 891 -24.33 12.97 3.39
N MET A 892 -23.72 13.59 4.41
CA MET A 892 -24.35 13.85 5.70
C MET A 892 -24.99 15.23 5.81
N LEU A 893 -24.74 16.17 4.88
CA LEU A 893 -25.21 17.57 5.01
C LEU A 893 -26.72 17.72 5.25
N ASP A 894 -27.55 16.92 4.57
CA ASP A 894 -29.01 17.02 4.64
C ASP A 894 -29.64 16.33 5.84
N THR A 895 -28.82 15.75 6.73
CA THR A 895 -29.30 15.17 7.99
C THR A 895 -29.94 16.22 8.92
N GLY A 896 -29.65 17.50 8.71
CA GLY A 896 -30.10 18.58 9.59
C GLY A 896 -29.29 18.69 10.89
N LEU A 897 -28.13 18.03 10.98
CA LEU A 897 -27.28 18.11 12.16
C LEU A 897 -26.80 19.56 12.43
N PRO A 898 -26.76 20.01 13.70
CA PRO A 898 -26.45 21.41 14.06
C PRO A 898 -25.09 21.94 13.59
N CYS A 899 -24.15 21.05 13.26
CA CYS A 899 -22.82 21.39 12.74
C CYS A 899 -22.82 21.91 11.30
N PHE A 900 -23.88 21.68 10.53
CA PHE A 900 -23.96 22.07 9.12
C PHE A 900 -24.72 23.38 8.96
N ARG A 901 -24.06 24.41 8.40
CA ARG A 901 -24.65 25.76 8.23
C ARG A 901 -24.44 26.37 6.84
N GLY A 902 -24.27 25.50 5.84
CA GLY A 902 -24.23 25.88 4.43
C GLY A 902 -22.82 26.04 3.85
N HIS A 903 -21.82 26.42 4.64
CA HIS A 903 -20.45 26.64 4.15
C HIS A 903 -19.46 25.55 4.57
N THR A 904 -19.96 24.45 5.14
CA THR A 904 -19.11 23.41 5.78
C THR A 904 -18.11 22.80 4.81
N LEU A 905 -18.54 22.43 3.59
CA LEU A 905 -17.66 21.82 2.59
C LEU A 905 -16.60 22.80 2.08
N GLU A 906 -17.00 24.04 1.81
CA GLU A 906 -16.10 25.10 1.37
C GLU A 906 -15.00 25.37 2.41
N GLN A 907 -15.38 25.50 3.68
CA GLN A 907 -14.46 25.72 4.79
C GLN A 907 -13.56 24.51 5.05
N LEU A 908 -14.08 23.28 4.93
CA LEU A 908 -13.27 22.06 5.05
C LEU A 908 -12.22 21.98 3.92
N ASN A 909 -12.63 22.24 2.67
CA ASN A 909 -11.73 22.25 1.54
C ASN A 909 -10.66 23.36 1.65
N ALA A 910 -11.08 24.57 2.03
CA ALA A 910 -10.18 25.73 2.18
C ALA A 910 -9.06 25.49 3.22
N ARG A 911 -9.34 24.73 4.28
CA ARG A 911 -8.35 24.38 5.31
C ARG A 911 -7.24 23.45 4.82
N LEU A 912 -7.49 22.65 3.78
CA LEU A 912 -6.49 21.77 3.15
C LEU A 912 -5.63 22.48 2.11
N LYS A 913 -5.95 23.74 1.78
CA LYS A 913 -5.20 24.58 0.82
C LYS A 913 -4.88 23.82 -0.49
N PRO A 914 -5.90 23.36 -1.24
CA PRO A 914 -5.72 22.42 -2.36
C PRO A 914 -4.91 22.99 -3.53
N ASP A 915 -4.89 24.31 -3.71
CA ASP A 915 -4.21 24.99 -4.83
C ASP A 915 -2.82 25.54 -4.46
N THR A 916 -2.28 25.12 -3.32
CA THR A 916 -0.95 25.54 -2.84
C THR A 916 0.07 24.40 -2.91
N SER A 917 1.35 24.75 -3.04
CA SER A 917 2.45 23.80 -2.98
C SER A 917 2.52 23.11 -1.61
N GLU A 918 3.22 21.97 -1.52
CA GLU A 918 3.47 21.34 -0.22
C GLU A 918 4.25 22.28 0.73
N ALA A 919 5.23 23.03 0.21
CA ALA A 919 6.01 23.98 1.01
C ALA A 919 5.17 25.11 1.59
N ASP A 920 4.24 25.67 0.80
CA ASP A 920 3.29 26.69 1.28
C ASP A 920 2.33 26.12 2.32
N ALA A 921 1.85 24.90 2.10
CA ALA A 921 0.95 24.21 3.02
C ALA A 921 1.64 23.89 4.36
N ALA A 922 2.91 23.50 4.33
CA ALA A 922 3.73 23.28 5.53
C ALA A 922 3.92 24.58 6.33
N ARG A 923 4.25 25.69 5.65
CA ARG A 923 4.35 27.02 6.26
C ARG A 923 3.03 27.45 6.88
N TYR A 924 1.91 27.27 6.18
CA TYR A 924 0.57 27.57 6.69
C TYR A 924 0.28 26.81 8.00
N MET A 925 0.53 25.50 8.05
CA MET A 925 0.31 24.72 9.26
C MET A 925 1.25 25.15 10.41
N HIS A 926 2.52 25.44 10.10
CA HIS A 926 3.47 25.98 11.09
C HIS A 926 2.98 27.31 11.70
N GLU A 927 2.46 28.23 10.88
CA GLU A 927 1.88 29.49 11.34
C GLU A 927 0.64 29.28 12.24
N VAL A 928 -0.23 28.33 11.89
CA VAL A 928 -1.40 27.98 12.70
C VAL A 928 -0.96 27.49 14.09
N ILE A 929 0.04 26.59 14.16
CA ILE A 929 0.55 26.06 15.42
C ILE A 929 1.16 27.18 16.28
N ASN A 930 2.02 28.02 15.70
CA ASN A 930 2.65 29.11 16.42
C ASN A 930 1.63 30.14 16.93
N ARG A 931 0.60 30.44 16.16
CA ARG A 931 -0.50 31.33 16.58
C ARG A 931 -1.26 30.74 17.77
N CYS A 932 -1.52 29.43 17.76
CA CYS A 932 -2.22 28.76 18.86
C CYS A 932 -1.35 28.67 20.13
N ALA A 933 -0.05 28.43 19.99
CA ALA A 933 0.90 28.36 21.13
C ALA A 933 0.99 29.67 21.93
N HIS A 934 0.80 30.81 21.27
CA HIS A 934 0.83 32.13 21.91
C HIS A 934 -0.57 32.70 22.21
N SER A 935 -1.63 31.89 22.05
CA SER A 935 -3.00 32.38 22.16
C SER A 935 -3.44 32.56 23.61
N LEU A 936 -3.75 33.81 23.99
CA LEU A 936 -4.40 34.13 25.26
C LEU A 936 -5.88 33.68 25.29
N ARG A 937 -6.48 33.37 24.13
CA ARG A 937 -7.90 33.00 24.02
C ARG A 937 -8.21 31.68 24.73
N THR A 938 -7.25 30.77 24.79
CA THR A 938 -7.40 29.49 25.50
C THR A 938 -7.71 29.69 26.98
N ARG A 939 -6.96 30.58 27.66
CA ARG A 939 -7.17 30.88 29.09
C ARG A 939 -8.51 31.58 29.33
N LEU A 940 -8.89 32.50 28.44
CA LEU A 940 -10.17 33.20 28.57
C LEU A 940 -11.35 32.24 28.39
N TYR A 941 -11.26 31.28 27.46
CA TYR A 941 -12.29 30.27 27.28
C TYR A 941 -12.42 29.35 28.50
N ASP A 942 -11.30 28.89 29.04
CA ASP A 942 -11.29 28.08 30.25
C ASP A 942 -11.88 28.83 31.46
N TYR A 943 -11.60 30.13 31.58
CA TYR A 943 -12.25 31.00 32.57
C TYR A 943 -13.77 31.09 32.40
N ILE A 944 -14.25 31.24 31.16
CA ILE A 944 -15.70 31.25 30.86
C ILE A 944 -16.33 29.92 31.28
N GLN A 945 -15.68 28.80 31.00
CA GLN A 945 -16.16 27.46 31.36
C GLN A 945 -16.18 27.23 32.87
N TYR A 946 -15.22 27.77 33.60
CA TYR A 946 -15.27 27.79 35.06
C TYR A 946 -16.48 28.57 35.59
N GLN A 947 -16.73 29.76 35.06
CA GLN A 947 -17.87 30.60 35.48
C GLN A 947 -19.22 29.96 35.13
N GLN A 948 -19.35 29.32 33.97
CA GLN A 948 -20.62 28.76 33.48
C GLN A 948 -20.90 27.35 34.02
N ASN A 949 -19.88 26.50 34.04
CA ASN A 949 -20.02 25.06 34.25
C ASN A 949 -19.22 24.55 35.47
N SER A 950 -18.57 25.43 36.23
CA SER A 950 -17.72 25.07 37.40
C SER A 950 -16.60 24.07 37.06
N ILE A 951 -16.10 24.13 35.82
CA ILE A 951 -14.99 23.31 35.33
C ILE A 951 -13.66 24.00 35.70
N PRO A 952 -12.80 23.40 36.55
CA PRO A 952 -11.53 24.00 36.94
C PRO A 952 -10.54 24.09 35.77
N TYR A 953 -9.70 25.13 35.77
CA TYR A 953 -8.69 25.37 34.73
C TYR A 953 -7.31 25.67 35.25
#